data_AF-A0A0P6Y6K6-F1
#
_entry.id   AF-A0A0P6Y6K6-F1
#
_cell.length_a   1.000
_cell.length_b   1.000
_cell.length_c   1.000
_cell.angle_alpha   90.00
_cell.angle_beta   90.00
_cell.angle_gamma   90.00
#
_symmetry.space_group_name_H-M   'P 1'
#
loop_
_entity.id
_entity.type
_entity.pdbx_description
1 polymer ?
#
loop_
_entity_poly.entity_id
_entity_poly.type
_entity_poly.pdbx_seq_one_letter_code
_entity_poly.pdbx_strand_id
1 'polypeptide(L)'
;MSVEVIQKLHALGQSLWYDNIQRRLLENGELARMIDEGIIRGVTSNPTIFHQAIANSNDYDTAIQTMAWAGWSARQIYDQLTVEDIQKAADLFLALYEASQGEDGYVSLEVAPTLAYDTEGTVAEAKRLWNLVSRPNLMIKIPATLPGLPAIRRAIFEGINVNVTLIFSLERYAQVIEAYLSGLEDRLAAGLPIDRIASVASFFVSRVDTKVDKRLEEILRREGPEAEQARTLMGTAAIANARLAYAQFLEAFGSERFKALARHGAKVQRPLWASTSTKNPAYRDVLYVEELIGPQTVNTVPPQTLAAFADHGEVRLTLSAEVSAEKKIIAALEQLRISMAQVTQELEEEGVKAFASAFEALLQTIEERRAVAVAELGPFATLLAAQIGRAAHERYIQRLFEADASLWTDDPNGQAEVRQRLGWLIAPQKSRTLLASLSALANQLVAEGYREAVLLGMGGSSLAPEVFALTFGVGQIGRQPGLNITVLDTTDPEQIAAVAQRLKWGETLFIVSSKSGTTVEVHALMEYFWAWAKSHGDETPGRHFIAVTDPETPLAKLAQERAFREIFYGDPLVGGRYSALTAFGLVPAALLGMNVAQLLNRAETMMEQCLPTQPAGRNPGLVLGILLGLATTHGRDKLTFVADPELIPLGAWLEQLIAESSGKDGRGIIPVDQEPKVSVDTYGQDRLFVYFCLDGVQQARAQTLLAAGHPVLTFRFRDMYDLGAEMYRWEVAVAMACAYLRVNAFDQPDVEDSKSRTRTLLASYRSQGVLFTESPQWTDEGVSAFTSQQVEGDVSSLTDILKSFVGMAVPGDYIAINAYLPRNEQTIEILQALRKRLLQTTGCATTLGFGPRFLHSTGQLHKGGPNRGLFLQITREPKVDLEIPGQGIRFDTLERAQALGDFEALKARGRRVLYLHFESASLDGLLDF
;
A
#
# COMPACT_ATOMS: atom_id res chain seq x y z
N MET A 1 21.15 5.37 -22.51
CA MET A 1 20.83 4.59 -23.73
C MET A 1 20.83 5.55 -24.90
N SER A 2 21.53 5.24 -26.00
CA SER A 2 21.49 6.11 -27.20
C SER A 2 20.19 5.85 -27.95
N VAL A 3 19.27 6.82 -27.88
CA VAL A 3 17.97 6.73 -28.57
C VAL A 3 18.14 6.76 -30.11
N GLU A 4 19.25 7.31 -30.61
CA GLU A 4 19.51 7.47 -32.04
C GLU A 4 19.63 6.12 -32.79
N VAL A 5 20.28 5.12 -32.19
CA VAL A 5 20.44 3.78 -32.78
C VAL A 5 19.07 3.12 -32.95
N ILE A 6 18.22 3.22 -31.92
CA ILE A 6 16.86 2.66 -31.95
C ILE A 6 15.97 3.39 -32.97
N GLN A 7 16.07 4.71 -33.05
CA GLN A 7 15.33 5.49 -34.05
C GLN A 7 15.72 5.11 -35.49
N LYS A 8 17.01 4.88 -35.75
CA LYS A 8 17.48 4.38 -37.06
C LYS A 8 16.88 3.01 -37.36
N LEU A 9 16.81 2.12 -36.38
CA LEU A 9 16.21 0.80 -36.54
C LEU A 9 14.72 0.91 -36.90
N HIS A 10 13.97 1.75 -36.17
CA HIS A 10 12.57 2.02 -36.45
C HIS A 10 12.36 2.60 -37.86
N ALA A 11 13.26 3.47 -38.33
CA ALA A 11 13.22 4.02 -39.68
C ALA A 11 13.44 2.97 -40.79
N LEU A 12 14.12 1.85 -40.49
CA LEU A 12 14.24 0.70 -41.40
C LEU A 12 13.01 -0.24 -41.34
N GLY A 13 11.99 0.09 -40.55
CA GLY A 13 10.71 -0.63 -40.51
C GLY A 13 10.70 -1.85 -39.60
N GLN A 14 11.65 -1.97 -38.66
CA GLN A 14 11.61 -2.96 -37.59
C GLN A 14 11.21 -2.29 -36.26
N SER A 15 10.19 -2.82 -35.58
CA SER A 15 9.79 -2.36 -34.23
C SER A 15 10.52 -3.14 -33.14
N LEU A 16 11.01 -2.46 -32.09
CA LEU A 16 11.50 -3.12 -30.88
C LEU A 16 10.40 -3.26 -29.84
N TRP A 17 10.18 -4.49 -29.38
CA TRP A 17 9.30 -4.80 -28.26
C TRP A 17 10.13 -5.23 -27.05
N TYR A 18 9.62 -4.95 -25.87
CA TYR A 18 10.27 -5.28 -24.60
C TYR A 18 9.78 -6.64 -24.10
N ASP A 19 10.70 -7.60 -23.97
CA ASP A 19 10.39 -8.97 -23.53
C ASP A 19 10.50 -9.12 -22.01
N ASN A 20 9.78 -8.28 -21.28
CA ASN A 20 9.65 -8.33 -19.82
C ASN A 20 8.43 -7.52 -19.37
N ILE A 21 7.87 -7.89 -18.23
CA ILE A 21 6.86 -7.09 -17.52
C ILE A 21 7.05 -7.26 -16.02
N GLN A 22 7.14 -6.13 -15.31
CA GLN A 22 7.27 -6.10 -13.86
C GLN A 22 6.43 -4.94 -13.32
N ARG A 23 5.65 -5.19 -12.27
CA ARG A 23 4.76 -4.19 -11.68
C ARG A 23 5.49 -2.90 -11.31
N ARG A 24 6.72 -2.98 -10.76
CA ARG A 24 7.54 -1.81 -10.46
C ARG A 24 7.79 -0.90 -11.67
N LEU A 25 8.04 -1.45 -12.86
CA LEU A 25 8.27 -0.68 -14.09
C LEU A 25 7.01 0.09 -14.53
N LEU A 26 5.83 -0.46 -14.22
CA LEU A 26 4.54 0.16 -14.49
C LEU A 26 4.23 1.29 -13.50
N GLU A 27 4.72 1.18 -12.27
CA GLU A 27 4.43 2.11 -11.17
C GLU A 27 5.45 3.25 -11.04
N ASN A 28 6.73 3.00 -11.33
CA ASN A 28 7.80 3.98 -11.18
C ASN A 28 7.94 4.93 -12.40
N GLY A 29 7.13 4.75 -13.45
CA GLY A 29 7.15 5.55 -14.68
C GLY A 29 8.22 5.15 -15.70
N GLU A 30 9.03 4.12 -15.43
CA GLU A 30 10.12 3.70 -16.31
C GLU A 30 9.60 3.14 -17.65
N LEU A 31 8.52 2.35 -17.62
CA LEU A 31 7.90 1.85 -18.86
C LEU A 31 7.35 3.02 -19.68
N ALA A 32 6.63 3.96 -19.05
CA ALA A 32 6.09 5.15 -19.71
C ALA A 32 7.21 5.96 -20.40
N ARG A 33 8.31 6.21 -19.68
CA ARG A 33 9.49 6.89 -20.24
C ARG A 33 10.06 6.17 -21.47
N MET A 34 10.18 4.84 -21.45
CA MET A 34 10.68 4.08 -22.61
C MET A 34 9.74 4.18 -23.82
N ILE A 35 8.44 4.30 -23.60
CA ILE A 35 7.44 4.50 -24.66
C ILE A 35 7.57 5.92 -25.23
N ASP A 36 7.58 6.93 -24.37
CA ASP A 36 7.62 8.35 -24.74
C ASP A 36 8.91 8.72 -25.49
N GLU A 37 10.04 8.14 -25.09
CA GLU A 37 11.32 8.31 -25.77
C GLU A 37 11.44 7.48 -27.07
N GLY A 38 10.44 6.66 -27.38
CA GLY A 38 10.42 5.80 -28.57
C GLY A 38 11.46 4.68 -28.54
N ILE A 39 11.88 4.25 -27.34
CA ILE A 39 12.83 3.13 -27.14
C ILE A 39 12.14 1.79 -27.44
N ILE A 40 10.86 1.68 -27.04
CA ILE A 40 10.06 0.46 -27.22
C ILE A 40 8.71 0.80 -27.86
N ARG A 41 8.18 -0.14 -28.63
CA ARG A 41 6.92 0.01 -29.38
C ARG A 41 5.88 -1.08 -29.08
N GLY A 42 6.15 -1.92 -28.09
CA GLY A 42 5.25 -2.95 -27.59
C GLY A 42 5.90 -3.77 -26.49
N VAL A 43 5.15 -4.69 -25.87
CA VAL A 43 5.62 -5.58 -24.79
C VAL A 43 5.14 -7.01 -25.01
N THR A 44 5.99 -7.98 -24.72
CA THR A 44 5.61 -9.38 -24.58
C THR A 44 5.74 -9.86 -23.15
N SER A 45 4.75 -10.63 -22.69
CA SER A 45 4.84 -11.46 -21.49
C SER A 45 4.85 -12.95 -21.85
N ASN A 46 5.23 -13.76 -20.87
CA ASN A 46 5.13 -15.22 -20.89
C ASN A 46 5.15 -15.72 -19.42
N PRO A 47 4.81 -17.00 -19.16
CA PRO A 47 4.80 -17.55 -17.80
C PRO A 47 6.13 -17.42 -17.05
N THR A 48 7.27 -17.56 -17.73
CA THR A 48 8.60 -17.41 -17.10
C THR A 48 8.85 -15.98 -16.64
N ILE A 49 8.44 -14.98 -17.42
CA ILE A 49 8.56 -13.55 -17.06
C ILE A 49 7.72 -13.26 -15.82
N PHE A 50 6.46 -13.68 -15.79
CA PHE A 50 5.61 -13.50 -14.61
C PHE A 50 6.11 -14.28 -13.40
N HIS A 51 6.62 -15.50 -13.60
CA HIS A 51 7.26 -16.26 -12.53
C HIS A 51 8.42 -15.46 -11.91
N GLN A 52 9.33 -14.93 -12.73
CA GLN A 52 10.44 -14.11 -12.23
C GLN A 52 9.96 -12.84 -11.52
N ALA A 53 8.94 -12.16 -12.07
CA ALA A 53 8.39 -10.95 -11.46
C ALA A 53 7.74 -11.22 -10.09
N ILE A 54 6.98 -12.32 -9.97
CA ILE A 54 6.22 -12.65 -8.75
C ILE A 54 7.06 -13.38 -7.70
N ALA A 55 7.98 -14.26 -8.12
CA ALA A 55 8.80 -15.04 -7.20
C ALA A 55 9.97 -14.24 -6.63
N ASN A 56 10.56 -13.34 -7.43
CA ASN A 56 11.81 -12.65 -7.07
C ASN A 56 11.59 -11.18 -6.65
N SER A 57 10.34 -10.79 -6.35
CA SER A 57 10.03 -9.43 -5.88
C SER A 57 8.95 -9.44 -4.81
N ASN A 58 8.89 -8.32 -4.07
CA ASN A 58 7.85 -8.05 -3.10
C ASN A 58 6.73 -7.14 -3.67
N ASP A 59 6.76 -6.84 -4.97
CA ASP A 59 5.84 -5.87 -5.59
C ASP A 59 4.37 -6.38 -5.61
N TYR A 60 4.16 -7.68 -5.36
CA TYR A 60 2.86 -8.34 -5.39
C TYR A 60 2.34 -8.75 -3.99
N ASP A 61 3.12 -8.53 -2.92
CA ASP A 61 2.84 -9.03 -1.57
C ASP A 61 1.46 -8.62 -1.06
N THR A 62 1.18 -7.32 -1.02
CA THR A 62 -0.09 -6.78 -0.54
C THR A 62 -1.28 -7.32 -1.34
N ALA A 63 -1.14 -7.43 -2.66
CA ALA A 63 -2.22 -7.90 -3.54
C ALA A 63 -2.50 -9.39 -3.31
N ILE A 64 -1.46 -10.23 -3.26
CA ILE A 64 -1.56 -11.67 -2.99
C ILE A 64 -2.16 -11.89 -1.61
N GLN A 65 -1.66 -11.20 -0.58
CA GLN A 65 -2.17 -11.32 0.79
C GLN A 65 -3.67 -10.97 0.87
N THR A 66 -4.06 -9.84 0.29
CA THR A 66 -5.47 -9.37 0.29
C THR A 66 -6.40 -10.41 -0.35
N MET A 67 -6.04 -10.91 -1.54
CA MET A 67 -6.85 -11.91 -2.25
C MET A 67 -6.83 -13.28 -1.57
N ALA A 68 -5.69 -13.66 -0.98
CA ALA A 68 -5.57 -14.88 -0.18
C ALA A 68 -6.50 -14.83 1.04
N TRP A 69 -6.54 -13.70 1.75
CA TRP A 69 -7.47 -13.49 2.86
C TRP A 69 -8.93 -13.51 2.43
N ALA A 70 -9.24 -13.07 1.20
CA ALA A 70 -10.56 -13.18 0.60
C ALA A 70 -10.91 -14.60 0.12
N GLY A 71 -10.03 -15.59 0.29
CA GLY A 71 -10.25 -16.99 -0.05
C GLY A 71 -10.04 -17.33 -1.53
N TRP A 72 -9.36 -16.46 -2.29
CA TRP A 72 -9.11 -16.72 -3.71
C TRP A 72 -8.06 -17.82 -3.90
N SER A 73 -8.25 -18.67 -4.89
CA SER A 73 -7.27 -19.70 -5.28
C SER A 73 -6.04 -19.08 -5.96
N ALA A 74 -4.92 -19.81 -5.98
CA ALA A 74 -3.71 -19.39 -6.68
C ALA A 74 -3.97 -19.01 -8.16
N ARG A 75 -4.89 -19.72 -8.83
CA ARG A 75 -5.27 -19.42 -10.22
C ARG A 75 -6.05 -18.11 -10.34
N GLN A 76 -7.00 -17.84 -9.45
CA GLN A 76 -7.73 -16.55 -9.43
C GLN A 76 -6.79 -15.38 -9.15
N ILE A 77 -5.85 -15.56 -8.22
CA ILE A 77 -4.82 -14.57 -7.91
C ILE A 77 -3.94 -14.31 -9.13
N TYR A 78 -3.41 -15.36 -9.77
CA TYR A 78 -2.63 -15.23 -11.00
C TYR A 78 -3.38 -14.46 -12.09
N ASP A 79 -4.61 -14.86 -12.38
CA ASP A 79 -5.43 -14.22 -13.42
C ASP A 79 -5.62 -12.72 -13.12
N GLN A 80 -5.94 -12.37 -11.87
CA GLN A 80 -6.12 -10.96 -11.49
C GLN A 80 -4.83 -10.14 -11.60
N LEU A 81 -3.71 -10.65 -11.08
CA LEU A 81 -2.42 -9.93 -11.13
C LEU A 81 -1.96 -9.69 -12.57
N THR A 82 -2.07 -10.72 -13.41
CA THR A 82 -1.64 -10.61 -14.81
C THR A 82 -2.54 -9.70 -15.61
N VAL A 83 -3.86 -9.75 -15.40
CA VAL A 83 -4.81 -8.82 -16.05
C VAL A 83 -4.55 -7.38 -15.64
N GLU A 84 -4.35 -7.09 -14.35
CA GLU A 84 -4.03 -5.75 -13.86
C GLU A 84 -2.78 -5.18 -14.55
N ASP A 85 -1.69 -5.96 -14.56
CA ASP A 85 -0.41 -5.53 -15.13
C ASP A 85 -0.52 -5.33 -16.65
N ILE A 86 -1.24 -6.22 -17.35
CA ILE A 86 -1.45 -6.14 -18.80
C ILE A 86 -2.37 -4.98 -19.18
N GLN A 87 -3.44 -4.72 -18.42
CA GLN A 87 -4.29 -3.55 -18.63
C GLN A 87 -3.51 -2.25 -18.45
N LYS A 88 -2.72 -2.14 -17.39
CA LYS A 88 -1.90 -0.96 -17.13
C LYS A 88 -0.83 -0.74 -18.21
N ALA A 89 -0.17 -1.81 -18.65
CA ALA A 89 0.75 -1.73 -19.78
C ALA A 89 0.02 -1.30 -21.08
N ALA A 90 -1.14 -1.89 -21.37
CA ALA A 90 -1.94 -1.56 -22.55
C ALA A 90 -2.40 -0.09 -22.53
N ASP A 91 -2.81 0.43 -21.36
CA ASP A 91 -3.18 1.83 -21.18
C ASP A 91 -2.01 2.78 -21.43
N LEU A 92 -0.79 2.43 -20.98
CA LEU A 92 0.42 3.20 -21.27
C LEU A 92 0.77 3.22 -22.76
N PHE A 93 0.54 2.11 -23.48
CA PHE A 93 0.80 2.02 -24.92
C PHE A 93 -0.33 2.59 -25.81
N LEU A 94 -1.48 2.96 -25.25
CA LEU A 94 -2.67 3.31 -26.02
C LEU A 94 -2.41 4.50 -26.98
N ALA A 95 -1.72 5.53 -26.50
CA ALA A 95 -1.38 6.69 -27.34
C ALA A 95 -0.52 6.31 -28.55
N LEU A 96 0.44 5.40 -28.38
CA LEU A 96 1.26 4.89 -29.49
C LEU A 96 0.43 4.01 -30.44
N TYR A 97 -0.45 3.17 -29.89
CA TYR A 97 -1.35 2.34 -30.69
C TYR A 97 -2.23 3.19 -31.61
N GLU A 98 -2.82 4.26 -31.10
CA GLU A 98 -3.65 5.19 -31.87
C GLU A 98 -2.83 5.96 -32.91
N ALA A 99 -1.69 6.53 -32.51
CA ALA A 99 -0.81 7.30 -33.39
C ALA A 99 -0.24 6.45 -34.55
N SER A 100 0.00 5.16 -34.30
CA SER A 100 0.49 4.20 -35.30
C SER A 100 -0.63 3.52 -36.09
N GLN A 101 -1.89 3.87 -35.86
CA GLN A 101 -3.06 3.22 -36.49
C GLN A 101 -3.10 1.70 -36.25
N GLY A 102 -2.64 1.27 -35.08
CA GLY A 102 -2.49 -0.12 -34.68
C GLY A 102 -1.43 -0.89 -35.46
N GLU A 103 -0.38 -0.23 -35.94
CA GLU A 103 0.86 -0.92 -36.33
C GLU A 103 1.63 -1.37 -35.08
N ASP A 104 1.66 -0.53 -34.03
CA ASP A 104 2.40 -0.80 -32.79
C ASP A 104 1.55 -0.49 -31.55
N GLY A 105 2.18 -0.43 -30.37
CA GLY A 105 1.51 -0.18 -29.10
C GLY A 105 0.81 -1.41 -28.53
N TYR A 106 1.24 -2.61 -28.92
CA TYR A 106 0.63 -3.86 -28.49
C TYR A 106 1.25 -4.44 -27.23
N VAL A 107 0.43 -5.09 -26.41
CA VAL A 107 0.85 -5.86 -25.23
C VAL A 107 0.36 -7.30 -25.38
N SER A 108 1.25 -8.28 -25.25
CA SER A 108 0.89 -9.70 -25.39
C SER A 108 0.66 -10.38 -24.04
N LEU A 109 -0.42 -11.17 -23.93
CA LEU A 109 -0.71 -12.08 -22.82
C LEU A 109 -0.94 -13.50 -23.32
N GLU A 110 -0.25 -14.47 -22.74
CA GLU A 110 -0.29 -15.87 -23.17
C GLU A 110 -1.44 -16.66 -22.53
N VAL A 111 -2.07 -17.55 -23.32
CA VAL A 111 -2.96 -18.58 -22.78
C VAL A 111 -2.17 -19.53 -21.88
N ALA A 112 -2.85 -20.26 -20.99
CA ALA A 112 -2.18 -21.25 -20.16
C ALA A 112 -1.44 -22.29 -21.04
N PRO A 113 -0.12 -22.52 -20.86
CA PRO A 113 0.64 -23.45 -21.71
C PRO A 113 0.16 -24.89 -21.65
N THR A 114 -0.55 -25.26 -20.58
CA THR A 114 -1.19 -26.58 -20.44
C THR A 114 -2.30 -26.82 -21.48
N LEU A 115 -2.81 -25.77 -22.12
CA LEU A 115 -3.80 -25.84 -23.20
C LEU A 115 -3.15 -25.97 -24.59
N ALA A 116 -1.83 -25.99 -24.71
CA ALA A 116 -1.13 -25.98 -26.01
C ALA A 116 -1.50 -27.17 -26.92
N TYR A 117 -2.06 -28.27 -26.38
CA TYR A 117 -2.54 -29.40 -27.16
C TYR A 117 -4.07 -29.60 -27.10
N ASP A 118 -4.81 -28.59 -26.62
CA ASP A 118 -6.27 -28.55 -26.56
C ASP A 118 -6.80 -27.35 -27.36
N THR A 119 -7.29 -27.62 -28.57
CA THR A 119 -7.85 -26.59 -29.46
C THR A 119 -9.05 -25.88 -28.84
N GLU A 120 -10.02 -26.60 -28.28
CA GLU A 120 -11.24 -25.98 -27.75
C GLU A 120 -10.94 -25.17 -26.48
N GLY A 121 -10.12 -25.74 -25.59
CA GLY A 121 -9.66 -25.04 -24.39
C GLY A 121 -8.90 -23.75 -24.72
N THR A 122 -8.00 -23.80 -25.71
CA THR A 122 -7.26 -22.60 -26.18
C THR A 122 -8.19 -21.53 -26.74
N VAL A 123 -9.18 -21.89 -27.56
CA VAL A 123 -10.14 -20.92 -28.11
C VAL A 123 -10.98 -20.29 -27.00
N ALA A 124 -11.45 -21.09 -26.05
CA ALA A 124 -12.22 -20.60 -24.92
C ALA A 124 -11.40 -19.63 -24.05
N GLU A 125 -10.14 -19.99 -23.75
CA GLU A 125 -9.25 -19.15 -22.95
C GLU A 125 -8.87 -17.86 -23.67
N ALA A 126 -8.59 -17.91 -24.97
CA ALA A 126 -8.30 -16.72 -25.76
C ALA A 126 -9.46 -15.71 -25.73
N LYS A 127 -10.71 -16.19 -25.91
CA LYS A 127 -11.91 -15.34 -25.78
C LYS A 127 -12.07 -14.79 -24.38
N ARG A 128 -11.84 -15.61 -23.36
CA ARG A 128 -11.96 -15.19 -21.95
C ARG A 128 -10.97 -14.07 -21.63
N LEU A 129 -9.69 -14.26 -21.92
CA LEU A 129 -8.63 -13.28 -21.66
C LEU A 129 -8.85 -11.99 -22.45
N TRP A 130 -9.26 -12.09 -23.72
CA TRP A 130 -9.60 -10.93 -24.55
C TRP A 130 -10.68 -10.06 -23.91
N ASN A 131 -11.77 -10.68 -23.46
CA ASN A 131 -12.88 -9.99 -22.82
C ASN A 131 -12.53 -9.45 -21.43
N LEU A 132 -11.70 -10.18 -20.67
CA LEU A 132 -11.32 -9.80 -19.31
C LEU A 132 -10.38 -8.59 -19.29
N VAL A 133 -9.38 -8.58 -20.17
CA VAL A 133 -8.46 -7.45 -20.30
C VAL A 133 -9.16 -6.25 -20.95
N SER A 134 -9.99 -6.49 -21.98
CA SER A 134 -10.82 -5.46 -22.62
C SER A 134 -10.03 -4.21 -23.04
N ARG A 135 -8.98 -4.43 -23.84
CA ARG A 135 -8.16 -3.36 -24.44
C ARG A 135 -7.92 -3.65 -25.93
N PRO A 136 -8.06 -2.65 -26.82
CA PRO A 136 -7.98 -2.86 -28.27
C PRO A 136 -6.57 -3.26 -28.75
N ASN A 137 -5.55 -2.90 -27.97
CA ASN A 137 -4.15 -3.15 -28.22
C ASN A 137 -3.58 -4.36 -27.45
N LEU A 138 -4.45 -5.23 -26.92
CA LEU A 138 -4.04 -6.55 -26.46
C LEU A 138 -3.72 -7.46 -27.64
N MET A 139 -2.77 -8.38 -27.47
CA MET A 139 -2.64 -9.59 -28.26
C MET A 139 -2.73 -10.83 -27.37
N ILE A 140 -3.54 -11.80 -27.77
CA ILE A 140 -3.53 -13.12 -27.13
C ILE A 140 -2.43 -13.96 -27.74
N LYS A 141 -1.53 -14.46 -26.91
CA LYS A 141 -0.39 -15.26 -27.36
C LYS A 141 -0.76 -16.74 -27.35
N ILE A 142 -0.68 -17.38 -28.52
CA ILE A 142 -1.12 -18.77 -28.74
C ILE A 142 0.05 -19.59 -29.33
N PRO A 143 0.44 -20.71 -28.72
CA PRO A 143 1.47 -21.60 -29.28
C PRO A 143 1.10 -22.15 -30.66
N ALA A 144 2.06 -22.16 -31.58
CA ALA A 144 1.94 -22.74 -32.91
C ALA A 144 2.13 -24.26 -32.89
N THR A 145 1.51 -24.98 -31.97
CA THR A 145 1.45 -26.44 -32.04
C THR A 145 0.44 -26.86 -33.11
N LEU A 146 0.44 -28.12 -33.54
CA LEU A 146 -0.59 -28.63 -34.47
C LEU A 146 -2.02 -28.34 -33.98
N PRO A 147 -2.39 -28.58 -32.70
CA PRO A 147 -3.71 -28.19 -32.18
C PRO A 147 -3.90 -26.68 -31.99
N GLY A 148 -2.82 -25.89 -31.88
CA GLY A 148 -2.90 -24.44 -31.75
C GLY A 148 -3.28 -23.72 -33.05
N LEU A 149 -2.91 -24.27 -34.22
CA LEU A 149 -3.25 -23.71 -35.54
C LEU A 149 -4.77 -23.48 -35.76
N PRO A 150 -5.67 -24.47 -35.54
CA PRO A 150 -7.11 -24.22 -35.65
C PRO A 150 -7.61 -23.22 -34.59
N ALA A 151 -6.98 -23.15 -33.42
CA ALA A 151 -7.34 -22.15 -32.41
C ALA A 151 -6.96 -20.73 -32.85
N ILE A 152 -5.80 -20.55 -33.50
CA ILE A 152 -5.37 -19.27 -34.09
C ILE A 152 -6.37 -18.81 -35.16
N ARG A 153 -6.71 -19.68 -36.14
CA ARG A 153 -7.70 -19.36 -37.18
C ARG A 153 -9.03 -18.89 -36.58
N ARG A 154 -9.52 -19.60 -35.56
CA ARG A 154 -10.76 -19.25 -34.85
C ARG A 154 -10.64 -17.95 -34.06
N ALA A 155 -9.54 -17.70 -33.37
CA ALA A 155 -9.32 -16.43 -32.68
C ALA A 155 -9.32 -15.23 -33.65
N ILE A 156 -8.63 -15.37 -34.79
CA ILE A 156 -8.66 -14.37 -35.87
C ILE A 156 -10.08 -14.18 -36.42
N PHE A 157 -10.81 -15.28 -36.66
CA PHE A 157 -12.22 -15.20 -37.09
C PHE A 157 -13.09 -14.40 -36.11
N GLU A 158 -12.81 -14.49 -34.81
CA GLU A 158 -13.54 -13.77 -33.75
C GLU A 158 -13.13 -12.30 -33.63
N GLY A 159 -12.08 -11.87 -34.35
CA GLY A 159 -11.57 -10.50 -34.33
C GLY A 159 -10.54 -10.25 -33.22
N ILE A 160 -9.94 -11.29 -32.67
CA ILE A 160 -8.91 -11.20 -31.62
C ILE A 160 -7.55 -10.96 -32.29
N ASN A 161 -6.74 -10.03 -31.76
CA ASN A 161 -5.35 -9.90 -32.19
C ASN A 161 -4.52 -11.06 -31.61
N VAL A 162 -3.71 -11.72 -32.44
CA VAL A 162 -2.98 -12.93 -32.01
C VAL A 162 -1.47 -12.77 -32.16
N ASN A 163 -0.74 -12.98 -31.07
CA ASN A 163 0.70 -13.23 -31.10
C ASN A 163 0.95 -14.74 -31.19
N VAL A 164 1.25 -15.26 -32.37
CA VAL A 164 1.53 -16.68 -32.52
C VAL A 164 2.94 -16.97 -32.00
N THR A 165 3.13 -17.93 -31.09
CA THR A 165 4.41 -18.21 -30.42
C THR A 165 4.93 -19.63 -30.64
N LEU A 166 6.18 -19.89 -30.22
CA LEU A 166 6.88 -21.17 -30.36
C LEU A 166 7.01 -21.64 -31.82
N ILE A 167 7.27 -20.71 -32.74
CA ILE A 167 7.56 -21.03 -34.14
C ILE A 167 9.06 -21.24 -34.29
N PHE A 168 9.47 -22.44 -34.69
CA PHE A 168 10.88 -22.78 -34.91
C PHE A 168 11.17 -23.21 -36.35
N SER A 169 10.20 -23.79 -37.05
CA SER A 169 10.38 -24.36 -38.39
C SER A 169 9.67 -23.53 -39.46
N LEU A 170 10.23 -23.57 -40.67
CA LEU A 170 9.64 -22.96 -41.86
C LEU A 170 8.29 -23.61 -42.23
N GLU A 171 8.17 -24.92 -42.03
CA GLU A 171 6.91 -25.64 -42.24
C GLU A 171 5.81 -25.12 -41.30
N ARG A 172 6.13 -25.01 -40.01
CA ARG A 172 5.18 -24.49 -39.04
C ARG A 172 4.82 -23.04 -39.35
N TYR A 173 5.80 -22.23 -39.74
CA TYR A 173 5.54 -20.84 -40.09
C TYR A 173 4.58 -20.71 -41.29
N ALA A 174 4.75 -21.53 -42.33
CA ALA A 174 3.81 -21.57 -43.45
C ALA A 174 2.38 -21.95 -43.00
N GLN A 175 2.23 -22.89 -42.07
CA GLN A 175 0.93 -23.27 -41.50
C GLN A 175 0.31 -22.15 -40.65
N VAL A 176 1.14 -21.36 -39.94
CA VAL A 176 0.69 -20.19 -39.18
C VAL A 176 0.17 -19.09 -40.12
N ILE A 177 0.89 -18.81 -41.22
CA ILE A 177 0.43 -17.89 -42.26
C ILE A 177 -0.91 -18.37 -42.83
N GLU A 178 -1.03 -19.66 -43.15
CA GLU A 178 -2.27 -20.24 -43.66
C GLU A 178 -3.43 -20.05 -42.67
N ALA A 179 -3.22 -20.34 -41.38
CA ALA A 179 -4.23 -20.15 -40.35
C ALA A 179 -4.69 -18.69 -40.22
N TYR A 180 -3.75 -17.73 -40.34
CA TYR A 180 -4.05 -16.30 -40.32
C TYR A 180 -4.89 -15.86 -41.53
N LEU A 181 -4.42 -16.17 -42.74
CA LEU A 181 -5.12 -15.80 -43.98
C LEU A 181 -6.51 -16.43 -44.04
N SER A 182 -6.60 -17.73 -43.75
CA SER A 182 -7.88 -18.44 -43.66
C SER A 182 -8.83 -17.83 -42.63
N GLY A 183 -8.34 -17.40 -41.46
CA GLY A 183 -9.18 -16.79 -40.43
C GLY A 183 -9.76 -15.44 -40.85
N LEU A 184 -8.96 -14.62 -41.56
CA LEU A 184 -9.42 -13.36 -42.16
C LEU A 184 -10.45 -13.62 -43.27
N GLU A 185 -10.20 -14.62 -44.12
CA GLU A 185 -11.09 -15.03 -45.20
C GLU A 185 -12.45 -15.50 -44.67
N ASP A 186 -12.44 -16.36 -43.64
CA ASP A 186 -13.67 -16.84 -42.99
C ASP A 186 -14.49 -15.66 -42.44
N ARG A 187 -13.80 -14.70 -41.80
CA ARG A 187 -14.45 -13.52 -41.20
C ARG A 187 -15.03 -12.59 -42.25
N LEU A 188 -14.28 -12.35 -43.33
CA LEU A 188 -14.73 -11.55 -44.46
C LEU A 188 -15.92 -12.20 -45.17
N ALA A 189 -15.89 -13.52 -45.36
CA ALA A 189 -16.99 -14.29 -45.95
C ALA A 189 -18.26 -14.23 -45.07
N ALA A 190 -18.10 -14.10 -43.75
CA ALA A 190 -19.19 -13.85 -42.81
C ALA A 190 -19.68 -12.39 -42.76
N GLY A 191 -19.11 -11.48 -43.58
CA GLY A 191 -19.47 -10.07 -43.63
C GLY A 191 -18.95 -9.24 -42.44
N LEU A 192 -17.98 -9.75 -41.70
CA LEU A 192 -17.41 -9.10 -40.52
C LEU A 192 -16.12 -8.33 -40.87
N PRO A 193 -15.81 -7.22 -40.18
CA PRO A 193 -14.66 -6.37 -40.49
C PRO A 193 -13.32 -7.05 -40.14
N ILE A 194 -12.30 -6.82 -40.97
CA ILE A 194 -10.94 -7.36 -40.81
C ILE A 194 -9.86 -6.28 -40.69
N ASP A 195 -10.24 -5.00 -40.69
CA ASP A 195 -9.37 -3.82 -40.66
C ASP A 195 -8.74 -3.52 -39.29
N ARG A 196 -9.23 -4.19 -38.24
CA ARG A 196 -8.79 -4.00 -36.85
C ARG A 196 -8.08 -5.21 -36.24
N ILE A 197 -7.72 -6.19 -37.07
CA ILE A 197 -7.08 -7.44 -36.61
C ILE A 197 -5.60 -7.39 -36.95
N ALA A 198 -4.76 -7.44 -35.93
CA ALA A 198 -3.32 -7.59 -36.07
C ALA A 198 -2.85 -8.96 -35.60
N SER A 199 -1.77 -9.43 -36.21
CA SER A 199 -1.09 -10.63 -35.75
C SER A 199 0.42 -10.49 -35.92
N VAL A 200 1.16 -11.09 -35.01
CA VAL A 200 2.61 -11.28 -35.14
C VAL A 200 2.93 -12.76 -35.03
N ALA A 201 3.97 -13.19 -35.73
CA ALA A 201 4.46 -14.56 -35.71
C ALA A 201 5.83 -14.64 -35.03
N SER A 202 5.84 -14.95 -33.73
CA SER A 202 7.03 -15.04 -32.90
C SER A 202 7.89 -16.25 -33.27
N PHE A 203 8.85 -16.02 -34.16
CA PHE A 203 9.83 -16.97 -34.68
C PHE A 203 11.10 -16.95 -33.82
N PHE A 204 11.42 -18.08 -33.19
CA PHE A 204 12.48 -18.19 -32.19
C PHE A 204 13.86 -18.34 -32.83
N VAL A 205 14.82 -17.54 -32.38
CA VAL A 205 16.16 -17.44 -32.99
C VAL A 205 17.22 -18.19 -32.17
N SER A 206 17.66 -17.65 -31.03
CA SER A 206 18.87 -18.14 -30.34
C SER A 206 18.82 -19.61 -29.89
N ARG A 207 17.61 -20.17 -29.69
CA ARG A 207 17.43 -21.57 -29.30
C ARG A 207 17.87 -22.54 -30.41
N VAL A 208 17.75 -22.13 -31.67
CA VAL A 208 18.20 -22.91 -32.82
C VAL A 208 19.71 -23.06 -32.80
N ASP A 209 20.46 -21.95 -32.74
CA ASP A 209 21.93 -22.00 -32.66
C ASP A 209 22.38 -22.76 -31.41
N THR A 210 21.78 -22.50 -30.24
CA THR A 210 22.13 -23.23 -29.00
C THR A 210 22.07 -24.75 -29.17
N LYS A 211 21.17 -25.26 -30.01
CA LYS A 211 21.00 -26.70 -30.23
C LYS A 211 21.84 -27.23 -31.39
N VAL A 212 21.92 -26.47 -32.48
CA VAL A 212 22.74 -26.81 -33.65
C VAL A 212 24.22 -26.75 -33.31
N ASP A 213 24.67 -25.69 -32.64
CA ASP A 213 26.07 -25.51 -32.24
C ASP A 213 26.54 -26.65 -31.32
N LYS A 214 25.69 -27.14 -30.40
CA LYS A 214 26.03 -28.34 -29.59
C LYS A 214 26.31 -29.57 -30.45
N ARG A 215 25.50 -29.79 -31.50
CA ARG A 215 25.72 -30.90 -32.44
C ARG A 215 26.97 -30.68 -33.30
N LEU A 216 27.26 -29.43 -33.69
CA LEU A 216 28.48 -29.07 -34.42
C LEU A 216 29.74 -29.21 -33.55
N GLU A 217 29.68 -28.86 -32.26
CA GLU A 217 30.76 -29.05 -31.29
C GLU A 217 31.14 -30.53 -31.14
N GLU A 218 30.16 -31.44 -31.17
CA GLU A 218 30.42 -32.89 -31.16
C GLU A 218 31.19 -33.36 -32.40
N ILE A 219 30.93 -32.75 -33.57
CA ILE A 219 31.66 -33.03 -34.82
C ILE A 219 33.07 -32.42 -34.76
N LEU A 220 33.20 -31.20 -34.24
CA LEU A 220 34.49 -30.51 -34.08
C LEU A 220 35.48 -31.32 -33.23
N ARG A 221 34.99 -32.07 -32.23
CA ARG A 221 35.82 -32.94 -31.37
C ARG A 221 36.39 -34.17 -32.08
N ARG A 222 35.87 -34.56 -33.25
CA ARG A 222 36.27 -35.80 -33.95
C ARG A 222 37.45 -35.62 -34.90
N GLU A 223 37.86 -34.38 -35.18
CA GLU A 223 38.91 -33.96 -36.13
C GLU A 223 38.73 -34.50 -37.57
N GLY A 224 38.94 -33.67 -38.61
CA GLY A 224 38.81 -34.07 -40.02
C GLY A 224 38.06 -33.06 -40.91
N PRO A 225 37.78 -33.39 -42.19
CA PRO A 225 37.15 -32.48 -43.15
C PRO A 225 35.77 -31.98 -42.70
N GLU A 226 34.99 -32.84 -42.03
CA GLU A 226 33.69 -32.48 -41.45
C GLU A 226 33.83 -31.46 -40.30
N ALA A 227 34.94 -31.48 -39.56
CA ALA A 227 35.20 -30.51 -38.49
C ALA A 227 35.49 -29.10 -39.06
N GLU A 228 36.17 -29.01 -40.21
CA GLU A 228 36.39 -27.71 -40.86
C GLU A 228 35.08 -27.12 -41.37
N GLN A 229 34.24 -27.94 -42.00
CA GLN A 229 32.89 -27.53 -42.41
C GLN A 229 32.03 -27.12 -41.20
N ALA A 230 32.05 -27.90 -40.11
CA ALA A 230 31.31 -27.59 -38.89
C ALA A 230 31.74 -26.26 -38.26
N ARG A 231 33.04 -25.93 -38.29
CA ARG A 231 33.57 -24.66 -37.79
C ARG A 231 32.96 -23.45 -38.50
N THR A 232 32.79 -23.54 -39.82
CA THR A 232 32.20 -22.46 -40.63
C THR A 232 30.69 -22.28 -40.41
N LEU A 233 30.01 -23.25 -39.79
CA LEU A 233 28.57 -23.26 -39.59
C LEU A 233 28.14 -22.81 -38.18
N MET A 234 29.07 -22.71 -37.24
CA MET A 234 28.83 -22.24 -35.87
C MET A 234 28.13 -20.87 -35.86
N GLY A 235 26.99 -20.77 -35.16
CA GLY A 235 26.23 -19.52 -35.02
C GLY A 235 25.53 -19.02 -36.28
N THR A 236 25.44 -19.84 -37.34
CA THR A 236 24.84 -19.42 -38.62
C THR A 236 23.42 -19.96 -38.83
N ALA A 237 23.01 -21.01 -38.11
CA ALA A 237 21.80 -21.76 -38.38
C ALA A 237 20.53 -20.97 -38.07
N ALA A 238 20.49 -20.26 -36.94
CA ALA A 238 19.33 -19.50 -36.51
C ALA A 238 19.04 -18.31 -37.44
N ILE A 239 20.08 -17.57 -37.84
CA ILE A 239 19.94 -16.44 -38.77
C ILE A 239 19.51 -16.94 -40.14
N ALA A 240 20.11 -18.03 -40.64
CA ALA A 240 19.71 -18.62 -41.92
C ALA A 240 18.24 -19.06 -41.90
N ASN A 241 17.80 -19.71 -40.83
CA ASN A 241 16.41 -20.13 -40.64
C ASN A 241 15.44 -18.94 -40.59
N ALA A 242 15.77 -17.89 -39.84
CA ALA A 242 14.93 -16.69 -39.73
C ALA A 242 14.86 -15.90 -41.06
N ARG A 243 15.95 -15.80 -41.81
CA ARG A 243 15.97 -15.17 -43.15
C ARG A 243 15.13 -15.95 -44.17
N LEU A 244 15.17 -17.28 -44.12
CA LEU A 244 14.28 -18.12 -44.93
C LEU A 244 12.81 -17.90 -44.57
N ALA A 245 12.50 -17.74 -43.27
CA ALA A 245 11.14 -17.40 -42.82
C ALA A 245 10.73 -16.01 -43.34
N TYR A 246 11.62 -15.03 -43.32
CA TYR A 246 11.34 -13.70 -43.88
C TYR A 246 11.06 -13.75 -45.40
N ALA A 247 11.77 -14.58 -46.16
CA ALA A 247 11.46 -14.78 -47.57
C ALA A 247 10.06 -15.39 -47.79
N GLN A 248 9.65 -16.36 -46.97
CA GLN A 248 8.28 -16.90 -47.00
C GLN A 248 7.22 -15.85 -46.66
N PHE A 249 7.52 -14.95 -45.71
CA PHE A 249 6.67 -13.81 -45.39
C PHE A 249 6.48 -12.90 -46.61
N LEU A 250 7.57 -12.49 -47.28
CA LEU A 250 7.50 -11.63 -48.46
C LEU A 250 6.69 -12.29 -49.59
N GLU A 251 6.85 -13.60 -49.79
CA GLU A 251 6.07 -14.36 -50.78
C GLU A 251 4.58 -14.38 -50.44
N ALA A 252 4.21 -14.75 -49.20
CA ALA A 252 2.82 -14.88 -48.79
C ALA A 252 2.08 -13.53 -48.78
N PHE A 253 2.69 -12.48 -48.23
CA PHE A 253 2.08 -11.15 -48.12
C PHE A 253 2.28 -10.29 -49.38
N GLY A 254 3.12 -10.71 -50.32
CA GLY A 254 3.18 -10.19 -51.69
C GLY A 254 2.17 -10.82 -52.66
N SER A 255 1.49 -11.90 -52.24
CA SER A 255 0.57 -12.66 -53.08
C SER A 255 -0.74 -11.91 -53.40
N GLU A 256 -1.40 -12.27 -54.50
CA GLU A 256 -2.73 -11.73 -54.82
C GLU A 256 -3.79 -12.13 -53.78
N ARG A 257 -3.63 -13.28 -53.11
CA ARG A 257 -4.51 -13.71 -52.02
C ARG A 257 -4.51 -12.69 -50.89
N PHE A 258 -3.34 -12.29 -50.41
CA PHE A 258 -3.26 -11.26 -49.36
C PHE A 258 -3.69 -9.88 -49.88
N LYS A 259 -3.27 -9.47 -51.07
CA LYS A 259 -3.68 -8.17 -51.64
C LYS A 259 -5.20 -8.04 -51.75
N ALA A 260 -5.93 -9.13 -52.01
CA ALA A 260 -7.39 -9.13 -51.98
C ALA A 260 -7.94 -8.79 -50.59
N LEU A 261 -7.39 -9.38 -49.51
CA LEU A 261 -7.75 -9.06 -48.13
C LEU A 261 -7.33 -7.63 -47.73
N ALA A 262 -6.15 -7.19 -48.17
CA ALA A 262 -5.63 -5.85 -47.87
C ALA A 262 -6.52 -4.73 -48.44
N ARG A 263 -7.21 -4.95 -49.58
CA ARG A 263 -8.23 -4.01 -50.10
C ARG A 263 -9.41 -3.83 -49.15
N HIS A 264 -9.64 -4.77 -48.24
CA HIS A 264 -10.63 -4.71 -47.17
C HIS A 264 -10.02 -4.30 -45.82
N GLY A 265 -8.78 -3.80 -45.80
CA GLY A 265 -8.12 -3.28 -44.61
C GLY A 265 -7.28 -4.29 -43.83
N ALA A 266 -7.14 -5.53 -44.31
CA ALA A 266 -6.31 -6.53 -43.62
C ALA A 266 -4.85 -6.07 -43.46
N LYS A 267 -4.30 -6.30 -42.27
CA LYS A 267 -2.89 -6.04 -41.94
C LYS A 267 -2.02 -7.25 -42.30
N VAL A 268 -0.73 -7.04 -42.51
CA VAL A 268 0.22 -8.16 -42.66
C VAL A 268 0.43 -8.83 -41.29
N GLN A 269 0.61 -10.15 -41.25
CA GLN A 269 1.12 -10.80 -40.05
C GLN A 269 2.63 -10.63 -40.01
N ARG A 270 3.12 -9.70 -39.19
CA ARG A 270 4.55 -9.39 -39.14
C ARG A 270 5.35 -10.54 -38.52
N PRO A 271 6.51 -10.92 -39.09
CA PRO A 271 7.47 -11.77 -38.40
C PRO A 271 7.96 -11.05 -37.14
N LEU A 272 7.95 -11.76 -36.02
CA LEU A 272 8.49 -11.28 -34.75
C LEU A 272 9.67 -12.16 -34.35
N TRP A 273 10.86 -11.60 -34.27
CA TRP A 273 12.06 -12.32 -33.83
C TRP A 273 12.06 -12.44 -32.31
N ALA A 274 11.90 -13.66 -31.81
CA ALA A 274 11.85 -13.96 -30.38
C ALA A 274 13.11 -14.72 -29.93
N SER A 275 13.42 -14.65 -28.63
CA SER A 275 14.64 -15.25 -28.08
C SER A 275 15.89 -14.74 -28.82
N THR A 276 16.06 -13.42 -28.89
CA THR A 276 17.14 -12.74 -29.63
C THR A 276 18.31 -12.30 -28.76
N SER A 277 18.38 -12.74 -27.51
CA SER A 277 19.60 -12.65 -26.70
C SER A 277 20.62 -13.69 -27.16
N THR A 278 21.84 -13.27 -27.45
CA THR A 278 22.97 -14.16 -27.70
C THR A 278 23.27 -15.03 -26.48
N LYS A 279 23.44 -16.35 -26.68
CA LYS A 279 23.74 -17.31 -25.61
C LYS A 279 25.21 -17.74 -25.55
N ASN A 280 25.94 -17.56 -26.64
CA ASN A 280 27.35 -17.87 -26.73
C ASN A 280 28.18 -16.58 -26.55
N PRO A 281 29.03 -16.48 -25.51
CA PRO A 281 29.85 -15.29 -25.28
C PRO A 281 30.91 -15.03 -26.37
N ALA A 282 31.17 -15.99 -27.26
CA ALA A 282 32.02 -15.78 -28.43
C ALA A 282 31.35 -14.96 -29.54
N TYR A 283 30.02 -14.83 -29.52
CA TYR A 283 29.26 -14.05 -30.49
C TYR A 283 28.98 -12.66 -29.91
N ARG A 284 28.73 -11.67 -30.79
CA ARG A 284 28.25 -10.36 -30.34
C ARG A 284 26.94 -10.54 -29.57
N ASP A 285 26.81 -9.87 -28.44
CA ASP A 285 25.61 -9.85 -27.58
C ASP A 285 24.38 -9.24 -28.27
N VAL A 286 24.58 -8.49 -29.35
CA VAL A 286 23.56 -7.90 -30.23
C VAL A 286 23.38 -8.61 -31.58
N LEU A 287 24.07 -9.75 -31.82
CA LEU A 287 24.13 -10.45 -33.11
C LEU A 287 22.76 -10.63 -33.77
N TYR A 288 21.80 -11.20 -33.04
CA TYR A 288 20.49 -11.52 -33.61
C TYR A 288 19.62 -10.28 -33.87
N VAL A 289 19.87 -9.17 -33.18
CA VAL A 289 19.19 -7.91 -33.48
C VAL A 289 19.73 -7.35 -34.80
N GLU A 290 21.05 -7.25 -34.93
CA GLU A 290 21.71 -6.70 -36.12
C GLU A 290 21.43 -7.51 -37.39
N GLU A 291 21.47 -8.84 -37.30
CA GLU A 291 21.39 -9.72 -38.47
C GLU A 291 19.96 -9.94 -38.98
N LEU A 292 18.95 -9.47 -38.24
CA LEU A 292 17.53 -9.67 -38.55
C LEU A 292 16.75 -8.37 -38.73
N ILE A 293 17.41 -7.27 -39.11
CA ILE A 293 16.77 -5.99 -39.39
C ILE A 293 16.12 -6.01 -40.78
N GLY A 294 14.81 -5.73 -40.83
CA GLY A 294 14.06 -5.63 -42.09
C GLY A 294 12.70 -4.95 -41.94
N PRO A 295 12.11 -4.47 -43.05
CA PRO A 295 10.82 -3.81 -43.02
C PRO A 295 9.70 -4.78 -42.62
N GLN A 296 8.68 -4.24 -41.94
CA GLN A 296 7.51 -4.95 -41.45
C GLN A 296 7.83 -6.12 -40.50
N THR A 297 8.87 -5.94 -39.67
CA THR A 297 9.24 -6.93 -38.66
C THR A 297 9.17 -6.36 -37.26
N VAL A 298 9.11 -7.25 -36.28
CA VAL A 298 9.24 -6.93 -34.86
C VAL A 298 10.42 -7.71 -34.32
N ASN A 299 11.16 -7.16 -33.36
CA ASN A 299 12.11 -7.92 -32.56
C ASN A 299 11.76 -7.71 -31.09
N THR A 300 11.45 -8.80 -30.37
CA THR A 300 11.20 -8.71 -28.93
C THR A 300 12.49 -9.05 -28.19
N VAL A 301 13.01 -8.10 -27.44
CA VAL A 301 14.34 -8.16 -26.82
C VAL A 301 14.23 -8.11 -25.30
N PRO A 302 15.01 -8.94 -24.56
CA PRO A 302 15.08 -8.82 -23.12
C PRO A 302 15.83 -7.55 -22.71
N PRO A 303 15.71 -7.10 -21.44
CA PRO A 303 16.25 -5.82 -20.99
C PRO A 303 17.75 -5.65 -21.26
N GLN A 304 18.54 -6.72 -21.08
CA GLN A 304 19.99 -6.68 -21.30
C GLN A 304 20.35 -6.50 -22.77
N THR A 305 19.63 -7.16 -23.69
CA THR A 305 19.86 -7.02 -25.13
C THR A 305 19.41 -5.66 -25.64
N LEU A 306 18.31 -5.10 -25.11
CA LEU A 306 17.90 -3.73 -25.42
C LEU A 306 18.98 -2.71 -25.03
N ALA A 307 19.53 -2.85 -23.82
CA ALA A 307 20.59 -1.98 -23.33
C ALA A 307 21.88 -2.10 -24.18
N ALA A 308 22.31 -3.32 -24.51
CA ALA A 308 23.48 -3.56 -25.35
C ALA A 308 23.30 -2.98 -26.78
N PHE A 309 22.14 -3.20 -27.39
CA PHE A 309 21.86 -2.67 -28.72
C PHE A 309 21.81 -1.13 -28.73
N ALA A 310 21.25 -0.52 -27.70
CA ALA A 310 21.25 0.95 -27.55
C ALA A 310 22.63 1.54 -27.26
N ASP A 311 23.60 0.74 -26.83
CA ASP A 311 24.97 1.15 -26.54
C ASP A 311 25.87 1.05 -27.79
N HIS A 312 25.87 -0.12 -28.46
CA HIS A 312 26.83 -0.42 -29.53
C HIS A 312 26.23 -1.22 -30.71
N GLY A 313 24.91 -1.20 -30.87
CA GLY A 313 24.24 -1.85 -32.00
C GLY A 313 24.50 -1.16 -33.34
N GLU A 314 24.65 -1.95 -34.40
CA GLU A 314 24.78 -1.48 -35.77
C GLU A 314 23.48 -1.65 -36.56
N VAL A 315 23.00 -0.56 -37.14
CA VAL A 315 21.74 -0.56 -37.89
C VAL A 315 22.03 -0.60 -39.38
N ARG A 316 21.69 -1.73 -40.02
CA ARG A 316 21.74 -1.92 -41.47
C ARG A 316 20.61 -2.86 -41.90
N LEU A 317 20.14 -2.73 -43.14
CA LEU A 317 19.18 -3.69 -43.68
C LEU A 317 19.88 -5.03 -43.95
N THR A 318 19.46 -6.09 -43.28
CA THR A 318 20.07 -7.43 -43.40
C THR A 318 19.11 -8.50 -43.89
N LEU A 319 17.80 -8.28 -43.73
CA LEU A 319 16.78 -9.17 -44.28
C LEU A 319 16.47 -8.82 -45.74
N SER A 320 16.37 -9.85 -46.59
CA SER A 320 16.04 -9.70 -48.01
C SER A 320 15.30 -10.92 -48.56
N ALA A 321 14.75 -10.82 -49.77
CA ALA A 321 14.16 -11.95 -50.49
C ALA A 321 15.22 -12.93 -51.06
N GLU A 322 16.47 -12.48 -51.22
CA GLU A 322 17.57 -13.26 -51.79
C GLU A 322 18.19 -14.17 -50.71
N VAL A 323 17.79 -15.44 -50.70
CA VAL A 323 18.14 -16.40 -49.63
C VAL A 323 18.97 -17.60 -50.11
N SER A 324 19.74 -17.41 -51.19
CA SER A 324 20.53 -18.50 -51.80
C SER A 324 21.68 -18.97 -50.89
N ALA A 325 22.26 -18.09 -50.08
CA ALA A 325 23.32 -18.42 -49.13
C ALA A 325 22.76 -19.24 -47.95
N GLU A 326 21.61 -18.84 -47.43
CA GLU A 326 20.93 -19.49 -46.32
C GLU A 326 20.48 -20.90 -46.68
N LYS A 327 19.99 -21.12 -47.90
CA LYS A 327 19.69 -22.47 -48.42
C LYS A 327 20.94 -23.37 -48.43
N LYS A 328 22.13 -22.83 -48.75
CA LYS A 328 23.38 -23.57 -48.72
C LYS A 328 23.81 -23.92 -47.29
N ILE A 329 23.60 -23.02 -46.33
CA ILE A 329 23.86 -23.29 -44.90
C ILE A 329 23.01 -24.46 -44.41
N ILE A 330 21.70 -24.44 -44.67
CA ILE A 330 20.80 -25.53 -44.27
C ILE A 330 21.18 -26.86 -44.95
N ALA A 331 21.53 -26.83 -46.24
CA ALA A 331 21.99 -28.02 -46.95
C ALA A 331 23.33 -28.56 -46.42
N ALA A 332 24.24 -27.68 -46.00
CA ALA A 332 25.51 -28.06 -45.39
C ALA A 332 25.33 -28.70 -43.99
N LEU A 333 24.38 -28.21 -43.19
CA LEU A 333 24.00 -28.85 -41.93
C LEU A 333 23.46 -30.27 -42.18
N GLU A 334 22.64 -30.46 -43.20
CA GLU A 334 22.11 -31.78 -43.58
C GLU A 334 23.23 -32.74 -44.03
N GLN A 335 24.24 -32.25 -44.77
CA GLN A 335 25.43 -33.04 -45.13
C GLN A 335 26.20 -33.53 -43.89
N LEU A 336 26.22 -32.74 -42.82
CA LEU A 336 26.77 -33.11 -41.52
C LEU A 336 25.80 -33.93 -40.65
N ARG A 337 24.68 -34.39 -41.22
CA ARG A 337 23.62 -35.18 -40.55
C ARG A 337 22.92 -34.42 -39.42
N ILE A 338 22.89 -33.09 -39.49
CA ILE A 338 22.14 -32.23 -38.57
C ILE A 338 20.85 -31.79 -39.28
N SER A 339 19.78 -32.54 -39.03
CA SER A 339 18.47 -32.23 -39.62
C SER A 339 17.78 -31.07 -38.91
N MET A 340 17.53 -29.99 -39.66
CA MET A 340 16.79 -28.82 -39.15
C MET A 340 15.33 -29.15 -38.81
N ALA A 341 14.70 -30.08 -39.53
CA ALA A 341 13.35 -30.55 -39.21
C ALA A 341 13.32 -31.23 -37.84
N GLN A 342 14.29 -32.12 -37.56
CA GLN A 342 14.42 -32.76 -36.26
C GLN A 342 14.71 -31.75 -35.15
N VAL A 343 15.69 -30.85 -35.36
CA VAL A 343 16.07 -29.83 -34.36
C VAL A 343 14.87 -28.97 -33.99
N THR A 344 14.13 -28.48 -34.99
CA THR A 344 12.99 -27.57 -34.77
C THR A 344 11.80 -28.27 -34.13
N GLN A 345 11.53 -29.54 -34.46
CA GLN A 345 10.51 -30.35 -33.78
C GLN A 345 10.84 -30.55 -32.29
N GLU A 346 12.08 -30.95 -31.98
CA GLU A 346 12.49 -31.12 -30.58
C GLU A 346 12.43 -29.79 -29.81
N LEU A 347 12.74 -28.66 -30.44
CA LEU A 347 12.63 -27.32 -29.83
C LEU A 347 11.18 -26.90 -29.56
N GLU A 348 10.23 -27.27 -30.43
CA GLU A 348 8.79 -27.05 -30.20
C GLU A 348 8.34 -27.82 -28.95
N GLU A 349 8.64 -29.12 -28.88
CA GLU A 349 8.28 -29.99 -27.75
C GLU A 349 8.92 -29.54 -26.43
N GLU A 350 10.22 -29.25 -26.44
CA GLU A 350 10.94 -28.71 -25.29
C GLU A 350 10.42 -27.33 -24.88
N GLY A 351 10.05 -26.49 -25.86
CA GLY A 351 9.51 -25.16 -25.63
C GLY A 351 8.16 -25.18 -24.91
N VAL A 352 7.22 -26.01 -25.39
CA VAL A 352 5.91 -26.20 -24.74
C VAL A 352 6.09 -26.75 -23.32
N LYS A 353 6.93 -27.77 -23.15
CA LYS A 353 7.22 -28.37 -21.85
C LYS A 353 7.81 -27.35 -20.87
N ALA A 354 8.80 -26.58 -21.31
CA ALA A 354 9.45 -25.58 -20.46
C ALA A 354 8.47 -24.49 -20.01
N PHE A 355 7.55 -24.04 -20.88
CA PHE A 355 6.54 -23.04 -20.51
C PHE A 355 5.47 -23.62 -19.57
N ALA A 356 5.02 -24.86 -19.80
CA ALA A 356 4.11 -25.54 -18.88
C ALA A 356 4.73 -25.68 -17.47
N SER A 357 5.98 -26.16 -17.38
CA SER A 357 6.69 -26.26 -16.09
C SER A 357 6.91 -24.90 -15.42
N ALA A 358 7.22 -23.84 -16.19
CA ALA A 358 7.35 -22.49 -15.63
C ALA A 358 6.01 -21.95 -15.10
N PHE A 359 4.90 -22.28 -15.76
CA PHE A 359 3.56 -21.90 -15.33
C PHE A 359 3.12 -22.65 -14.07
N GLU A 360 3.37 -23.95 -13.98
CA GLU A 360 3.12 -24.75 -12.78
C GLU A 360 3.93 -24.24 -11.59
N ALA A 361 5.23 -23.94 -11.79
CA ALA A 361 6.09 -23.35 -10.77
C ALA A 361 5.56 -21.99 -10.29
N LEU A 362 5.12 -21.13 -11.22
CA LEU A 362 4.49 -19.85 -10.87
C LEU A 362 3.24 -20.02 -10.01
N LEU A 363 2.33 -20.92 -10.39
CA LEU A 363 1.13 -21.18 -9.59
C LEU A 363 1.48 -21.75 -8.21
N GLN A 364 2.49 -22.61 -8.13
CA GLN A 364 3.01 -23.13 -6.86
C GLN A 364 3.59 -22.02 -5.98
N THR A 365 4.36 -21.08 -6.53
CA THR A 365 4.85 -19.92 -5.78
C THR A 365 3.71 -19.06 -5.24
N ILE A 366 2.68 -18.81 -6.06
CA ILE A 366 1.49 -18.07 -5.59
C ILE A 366 0.78 -18.86 -4.49
N GLU A 367 0.65 -20.18 -4.63
CA GLU A 367 0.01 -21.05 -3.63
C GLU A 367 0.76 -21.05 -2.30
N GLU A 368 2.09 -21.13 -2.31
CA GLU A 368 2.92 -21.05 -1.09
C GLU A 368 2.73 -19.73 -0.36
N ARG A 369 2.76 -18.62 -1.11
CA ARG A 369 2.54 -17.28 -0.55
C ARG A 369 1.11 -17.09 -0.05
N ARG A 370 0.12 -17.63 -0.78
CA ARG A 370 -1.28 -17.65 -0.38
C ARG A 370 -1.46 -18.44 0.92
N ALA A 371 -0.85 -19.61 1.04
CA ALA A 371 -0.93 -20.45 2.23
C ALA A 371 -0.35 -19.74 3.47
N VAL A 372 0.79 -19.06 3.32
CA VAL A 372 1.37 -18.21 4.38
C VAL A 372 0.39 -17.11 4.81
N ALA A 373 -0.16 -16.36 3.86
CA ALA A 373 -1.13 -15.30 4.16
C ALA A 373 -2.40 -15.83 4.83
N VAL A 374 -2.93 -16.98 4.39
CA VAL A 374 -4.11 -17.61 5.00
C VAL A 374 -3.82 -18.07 6.43
N ALA A 375 -2.61 -18.58 6.71
CA ALA A 375 -2.23 -19.00 8.05
C ALA A 375 -2.28 -17.84 9.07
N GLU A 376 -1.95 -16.61 8.65
CA GLU A 376 -2.03 -15.39 9.47
C GLU A 376 -3.42 -15.15 10.09
N LEU A 377 -4.49 -15.60 9.42
CA LEU A 377 -5.86 -15.42 9.86
C LEU A 377 -6.28 -16.37 10.99
N GLY A 378 -5.51 -17.42 11.24
CA GLY A 378 -5.87 -18.49 12.18
C GLY A 378 -7.29 -19.03 11.90
N PRO A 379 -8.21 -19.03 12.88
CA PRO A 379 -9.55 -19.61 12.74
C PRO A 379 -10.48 -18.84 11.79
N PHE A 380 -10.10 -17.64 11.32
CA PHE A 380 -11.00 -16.78 10.54
C PHE A 380 -10.98 -17.02 9.04
N ALA A 381 -10.03 -17.78 8.49
CA ALA A 381 -9.82 -17.91 7.05
C ALA A 381 -11.11 -18.24 6.27
N THR A 382 -11.83 -19.29 6.66
CA THR A 382 -13.08 -19.70 5.99
C THR A 382 -14.22 -18.71 6.19
N LEU A 383 -14.35 -18.15 7.39
CA LEU A 383 -15.41 -17.20 7.73
C LEU A 383 -15.22 -15.88 6.98
N LEU A 384 -13.98 -15.39 6.88
CA LEU A 384 -13.65 -14.15 6.19
C LEU A 384 -14.04 -14.23 4.71
N ALA A 385 -13.64 -15.30 4.00
CA ALA A 385 -13.98 -15.48 2.59
C ALA A 385 -15.49 -15.38 2.34
N ALA A 386 -16.31 -15.98 3.20
CA ALA A 386 -17.77 -15.89 3.13
C ALA A 386 -18.28 -14.45 3.38
N GLN A 387 -17.72 -13.74 4.37
CA GLN A 387 -18.10 -12.35 4.64
C GLN A 387 -17.69 -11.39 3.53
N ILE A 388 -16.55 -11.61 2.86
CA ILE A 388 -16.16 -10.83 1.67
C ILE A 388 -17.16 -11.04 0.53
N GLY A 389 -17.58 -12.27 0.27
CA GLY A 389 -18.63 -12.56 -0.71
C GLY A 389 -19.94 -11.83 -0.41
N ARG A 390 -20.32 -11.76 0.88
CA ARG A 390 -21.50 -10.99 1.33
C ARG A 390 -21.30 -9.48 1.14
N ALA A 391 -20.17 -8.92 1.55
CA ALA A 391 -19.88 -7.49 1.41
C ALA A 391 -19.84 -7.07 -0.08
N ALA A 392 -19.40 -7.96 -0.97
CA ALA A 392 -19.48 -7.77 -2.41
C ALA A 392 -20.94 -7.70 -2.90
N HIS A 393 -21.78 -8.63 -2.47
CA HIS A 393 -23.22 -8.65 -2.81
C HIS A 393 -23.96 -7.42 -2.28
N GLU A 394 -23.65 -6.99 -1.05
CA GLU A 394 -24.22 -5.80 -0.39
C GLU A 394 -23.54 -4.49 -0.84
N ARG A 395 -22.55 -4.58 -1.75
CA ARG A 395 -21.87 -3.45 -2.41
C ARG A 395 -21.24 -2.45 -1.44
N TYR A 396 -20.57 -2.92 -0.39
CA TYR A 396 -20.05 -2.09 0.70
C TYR A 396 -19.19 -0.92 0.21
N ILE A 397 -18.22 -1.20 -0.68
CA ILE A 397 -17.31 -0.17 -1.18
C ILE A 397 -18.02 0.81 -2.11
N GLN A 398 -18.91 0.35 -2.98
CA GLN A 398 -19.70 1.27 -3.80
C GLN A 398 -20.52 2.22 -2.91
N ARG A 399 -21.19 1.68 -1.89
CA ARG A 399 -22.01 2.45 -0.93
C ARG A 399 -21.18 3.44 -0.11
N LEU A 400 -19.95 3.09 0.27
CA LEU A 400 -18.99 4.01 0.90
C LEU A 400 -18.74 5.23 0.02
N PHE A 401 -18.38 5.02 -1.25
CA PHE A 401 -18.06 6.11 -2.18
C PHE A 401 -19.31 6.88 -2.65
N GLU A 402 -20.50 6.28 -2.60
CA GLU A 402 -21.79 6.96 -2.81
C GLU A 402 -22.31 7.71 -1.58
N ALA A 403 -21.57 7.70 -0.46
CA ALA A 403 -21.96 8.28 0.81
C ALA A 403 -23.31 7.75 1.36
N ASP A 404 -23.60 6.47 1.12
CA ASP A 404 -24.79 5.82 1.66
C ASP A 404 -24.63 5.54 3.16
N ALA A 405 -25.10 6.49 3.95
CA ALA A 405 -24.99 6.45 5.41
C ALA A 405 -25.74 5.28 6.08
N SER A 406 -26.72 4.67 5.41
CA SER A 406 -27.44 3.50 5.94
C SER A 406 -26.56 2.26 6.07
N LEU A 407 -25.32 2.31 5.52
CA LEU A 407 -24.30 1.30 5.73
C LEU A 407 -23.88 1.21 7.22
N TRP A 408 -23.88 2.34 7.94
CA TRP A 408 -23.45 2.40 9.34
C TRP A 408 -24.59 2.54 10.34
N THR A 409 -25.58 3.39 10.05
CA THR A 409 -26.62 3.74 11.02
C THR A 409 -27.97 3.99 10.35
N ASP A 410 -29.05 3.64 11.06
CA ASP A 410 -30.42 3.92 10.66
C ASP A 410 -30.94 5.23 11.30
N ASP A 411 -30.18 5.85 12.20
CA ASP A 411 -30.52 7.13 12.83
C ASP A 411 -30.38 8.31 11.85
N PRO A 412 -31.43 9.14 11.62
CA PRO A 412 -31.37 10.24 10.67
C PRO A 412 -30.28 11.29 10.96
N ASN A 413 -30.01 11.60 12.23
CA ASN A 413 -28.98 12.58 12.59
C ASN A 413 -27.58 12.02 12.33
N GLY A 414 -27.33 10.77 12.74
CA GLY A 414 -26.10 10.05 12.43
C GLY A 414 -25.89 9.94 10.92
N GLN A 415 -26.94 9.69 10.14
CA GLN A 415 -26.84 9.67 8.68
C GLN A 415 -26.49 11.03 8.07
N ALA A 416 -27.04 12.12 8.61
CA ALA A 416 -26.68 13.46 8.17
C ALA A 416 -25.20 13.76 8.46
N GLU A 417 -24.71 13.35 9.64
CA GLU A 417 -23.30 13.48 10.00
C GLU A 417 -22.38 12.68 9.07
N VAL A 418 -22.67 11.41 8.80
CA VAL A 418 -21.86 10.57 7.88
C VAL A 418 -21.66 11.26 6.52
N ARG A 419 -22.73 11.79 5.93
CA ARG A 419 -22.67 12.46 4.61
C ARG A 419 -21.76 13.69 4.59
N GLN A 420 -21.47 14.27 5.75
CA GLN A 420 -20.61 15.44 5.92
C GLN A 420 -19.19 15.08 6.39
N ARG A 421 -18.82 13.79 6.43
CA ARG A 421 -17.55 13.32 7.02
C ARG A 421 -16.72 12.44 6.09
N LEU A 422 -17.10 12.32 4.81
CA LEU A 422 -16.46 11.43 3.83
C LEU A 422 -15.49 12.15 2.86
N GLY A 423 -15.15 13.41 3.10
CA GLY A 423 -14.21 14.16 2.25
C GLY A 423 -12.80 13.54 2.17
N TRP A 424 -12.45 12.67 3.13
CA TRP A 424 -11.13 12.04 3.22
C TRP A 424 -10.88 10.99 2.12
N LEU A 425 -11.94 10.44 1.52
CA LEU A 425 -11.84 9.47 0.42
C LEU A 425 -11.03 9.99 -0.78
N ILE A 426 -11.00 11.31 -0.97
CA ILE A 426 -10.22 11.98 -2.03
C ILE A 426 -9.14 12.93 -1.49
N ALA A 427 -8.89 12.89 -0.18
CA ALA A 427 -7.88 13.76 0.45
C ALA A 427 -6.48 13.62 -0.17
N PRO A 428 -5.98 12.41 -0.52
CA PRO A 428 -4.66 12.29 -1.15
C PRO A 428 -4.52 13.18 -2.40
N GLN A 429 -5.51 13.11 -3.30
CA GLN A 429 -5.54 13.90 -4.53
C GLN A 429 -5.75 15.39 -4.27
N LYS A 430 -6.72 15.74 -3.41
CA LYS A 430 -7.05 17.15 -3.11
C LYS A 430 -5.89 17.88 -2.45
N SER A 431 -5.18 17.21 -1.54
CA SER A 431 -4.06 17.77 -0.81
C SER A 431 -2.82 18.05 -1.66
N ARG A 432 -2.73 17.55 -2.89
CA ARG A 432 -1.67 17.94 -3.84
C ARG A 432 -1.63 19.44 -4.09
N THR A 433 -2.79 20.10 -4.01
CA THR A 433 -2.90 21.56 -4.16
C THR A 433 -2.10 22.34 -3.11
N LEU A 434 -1.79 21.72 -1.95
CA LEU A 434 -1.01 22.32 -0.87
C LEU A 434 0.51 22.29 -1.14
N LEU A 435 1.00 21.44 -2.04
CA LEU A 435 2.44 21.17 -2.20
C LEU A 435 3.26 22.44 -2.45
N ALA A 436 2.75 23.34 -3.30
CA ALA A 436 3.45 24.58 -3.63
C ALA A 436 3.54 25.52 -2.42
N SER A 437 2.43 25.75 -1.70
CA SER A 437 2.41 26.60 -0.50
C SER A 437 3.22 26.00 0.65
N LEU A 438 3.19 24.68 0.82
CA LEU A 438 3.97 23.98 1.84
C LEU A 438 5.46 24.14 1.58
N SER A 439 5.89 23.92 0.33
CA SER A 439 7.29 24.10 -0.06
C SER A 439 7.74 25.55 0.10
N ALA A 440 6.92 26.53 -0.27
CA ALA A 440 7.23 27.94 -0.12
C ALA A 440 7.43 28.33 1.35
N LEU A 441 6.48 27.97 2.22
CA LEU A 441 6.57 28.24 3.66
C LEU A 441 7.81 27.58 4.29
N ALA A 442 8.03 26.30 3.98
CA ALA A 442 9.15 25.52 4.51
C ALA A 442 10.49 26.16 4.14
N ASN A 443 10.69 26.53 2.87
CA ASN A 443 11.89 27.21 2.40
C ASN A 443 12.09 28.58 3.04
N GLN A 444 11.01 29.35 3.21
CA GLN A 444 11.06 30.67 3.84
C GLN A 444 11.52 30.57 5.30
N LEU A 445 10.92 29.67 6.08
CA LEU A 445 11.23 29.53 7.51
C LEU A 445 12.69 29.09 7.75
N VAL A 446 13.20 28.11 7.00
CA VAL A 446 14.59 27.69 7.17
C VAL A 446 15.59 28.79 6.78
N ALA A 447 15.26 29.59 5.75
CA ALA A 447 16.06 30.74 5.32
C ALA A 447 16.04 31.89 6.33
N GLU A 448 14.92 32.09 7.02
CA GLU A 448 14.77 33.07 8.11
C GLU A 448 15.42 32.61 9.43
N GLY A 449 15.93 31.38 9.50
CA GLY A 449 16.67 30.87 10.65
C GLY A 449 15.84 30.05 11.64
N TYR A 450 14.60 29.69 11.32
CA TYR A 450 13.79 28.81 12.17
C TYR A 450 14.39 27.41 12.22
N ARG A 451 14.37 26.80 13.41
CA ARG A 451 14.94 25.47 13.69
C ARG A 451 13.99 24.56 14.46
N GLU A 452 13.05 25.14 15.21
CA GLU A 452 12.08 24.40 16.03
C GLU A 452 10.66 24.78 15.60
N ALA A 453 9.75 23.81 15.62
CA ALA A 453 8.31 24.09 15.63
C ALA A 453 7.64 23.36 16.79
N VAL A 454 6.80 24.07 17.53
CA VAL A 454 5.96 23.49 18.58
C VAL A 454 4.52 23.45 18.07
N LEU A 455 4.00 22.25 17.88
CA LEU A 455 2.61 22.03 17.50
C LEU A 455 1.75 21.99 18.76
N LEU A 456 0.77 22.90 18.82
CA LEU A 456 -0.24 22.98 19.87
C LEU A 456 -1.53 22.39 19.30
N GLY A 457 -1.85 21.15 19.66
CA GLY A 457 -2.93 20.40 19.03
C GLY A 457 -3.43 19.25 19.89
N MET A 458 -4.60 18.70 19.54
CA MET A 458 -5.18 17.53 20.21
C MET A 458 -5.75 16.54 19.19
N GLY A 459 -5.70 15.25 19.52
CA GLY A 459 -6.28 14.18 18.71
C GLY A 459 -5.76 14.18 17.27
N GLY A 460 -6.67 14.31 16.30
CA GLY A 460 -6.32 14.21 14.88
C GLY A 460 -5.42 15.35 14.40
N SER A 461 -5.41 16.46 15.14
CA SER A 461 -4.55 17.61 14.89
C SER A 461 -3.13 17.45 15.45
N SER A 462 -2.84 16.39 16.22
CA SER A 462 -1.53 16.14 16.86
C SER A 462 -0.91 14.78 16.55
N LEU A 463 -1.72 13.71 16.46
CA LEU A 463 -1.21 12.33 16.39
C LEU A 463 -0.48 12.00 15.09
N ALA A 464 -1.06 12.31 13.92
CA ALA A 464 -0.38 12.06 12.66
C ALA A 464 0.93 12.89 12.53
N PRO A 465 0.96 14.20 12.87
CA PRO A 465 2.21 14.95 12.99
C PRO A 465 3.25 14.32 13.92
N GLU A 466 2.84 13.77 15.06
CA GLU A 466 3.76 13.10 15.99
C GLU A 466 4.34 11.81 15.40
N VAL A 467 3.50 10.99 14.74
CA VAL A 467 3.97 9.80 14.00
C VAL A 467 5.04 10.20 13.00
N PHE A 468 4.80 11.24 12.22
CA PHE A 468 5.78 11.74 11.24
C PHE A 468 7.07 12.21 11.90
N ALA A 469 6.99 13.01 12.97
CA ALA A 469 8.15 13.53 13.68
C ALA A 469 9.02 12.40 14.27
N LEU A 470 8.39 11.40 14.91
CA LEU A 470 9.09 10.30 15.56
C LEU A 470 9.64 9.26 14.57
N THR A 471 8.95 9.02 13.45
CA THR A 471 9.41 8.04 12.44
C THR A 471 10.51 8.61 11.55
N PHE A 472 10.37 9.86 11.05
CA PHE A 472 11.32 10.41 10.08
C PHE A 472 12.47 11.20 10.70
N GLY A 473 12.27 11.75 11.91
CA GLY A 473 13.19 12.76 12.45
C GLY A 473 13.31 13.99 11.55
N VAL A 474 14.31 14.83 11.79
CA VAL A 474 14.53 16.06 11.00
C VAL A 474 15.10 15.72 9.62
N GLY A 475 14.30 16.00 8.58
CA GLY A 475 14.66 15.83 7.18
C GLY A 475 15.43 17.02 6.60
N GLN A 476 15.33 17.21 5.28
CA GLN A 476 16.00 18.29 4.56
C GLN A 476 14.99 19.15 3.77
N ILE A 477 15.14 20.47 3.85
CA ILE A 477 14.45 21.44 3.01
C ILE A 477 15.52 22.12 2.13
N GLY A 478 15.57 21.74 0.86
CA GLY A 478 16.64 22.15 -0.04
C GLY A 478 17.99 21.62 0.43
N ARG A 479 18.86 22.50 0.93
CA ARG A 479 20.18 22.16 1.52
C ARG A 479 20.27 22.43 3.02
N GLN A 480 19.16 22.84 3.64
CA GLN A 480 19.08 23.15 5.06
C GLN A 480 18.33 22.02 5.77
N PRO A 481 18.63 21.74 7.05
CA PRO A 481 17.78 20.85 7.84
C PRO A 481 16.36 21.41 7.95
N GLY A 482 15.39 20.50 8.07
CA GLY A 482 14.02 20.85 8.45
C GLY A 482 13.92 21.44 9.86
N LEU A 483 12.70 21.73 10.29
CA LEU A 483 12.40 22.13 11.66
C LEU A 483 12.22 20.88 12.52
N ASN A 484 12.81 20.87 13.72
CA ASN A 484 12.50 19.89 14.74
C ASN A 484 11.06 20.11 15.23
N ILE A 485 10.19 19.13 15.06
CA ILE A 485 8.77 19.24 15.41
C ILE A 485 8.53 18.62 16.78
N THR A 486 7.98 19.42 17.71
CA THR A 486 7.54 18.96 19.03
C THR A 486 6.05 19.10 19.15
N VAL A 487 5.37 17.99 19.43
CA VAL A 487 3.93 17.97 19.65
C VAL A 487 3.62 18.17 21.13
N LEU A 488 2.81 19.19 21.44
CA LEU A 488 2.22 19.43 22.75
C LEU A 488 0.71 19.19 22.67
N ASP A 489 0.32 18.00 23.08
CA ASP A 489 -1.05 17.54 23.26
C ASP A 489 -1.34 17.22 24.73
N THR A 490 -0.86 18.10 25.61
CA THR A 490 -0.95 17.97 27.07
C THR A 490 -1.46 19.25 27.73
N THR A 491 -1.96 19.11 28.96
CA THR A 491 -2.18 20.23 29.90
C THR A 491 -1.32 20.09 31.15
N ASP A 492 -0.45 19.07 31.22
CA ASP A 492 0.47 18.87 32.34
C ASP A 492 1.48 20.04 32.39
N PRO A 493 1.54 20.80 33.50
CA PRO A 493 2.37 21.99 33.58
C PRO A 493 3.87 21.69 33.54
N GLU A 494 4.32 20.53 34.02
CA GLU A 494 5.74 20.17 34.01
C GLU A 494 6.23 19.88 32.60
N GLN A 495 5.44 19.17 31.79
CA GLN A 495 5.75 18.91 30.38
C GLN A 495 5.75 20.21 29.57
N ILE A 496 4.80 21.11 29.81
CA ILE A 496 4.74 22.43 29.15
C ILE A 496 5.97 23.27 29.55
N ALA A 497 6.32 23.31 30.84
CA ALA A 497 7.50 24.02 31.33
C ALA A 497 8.80 23.47 30.71
N ALA A 498 8.95 22.14 30.67
CA ALA A 498 10.13 21.49 30.10
C ALA A 498 10.33 21.83 28.61
N VAL A 499 9.24 21.88 27.83
CA VAL A 499 9.32 22.35 26.44
C VAL A 499 9.71 23.83 26.41
N ALA A 500 9.00 24.69 27.13
CA ALA A 500 9.27 26.14 27.11
C ALA A 500 10.72 26.49 27.49
N GLN A 501 11.33 25.76 28.43
CA GLN A 501 12.70 25.99 28.90
C GLN A 501 13.78 25.74 27.84
N ARG A 502 13.53 24.85 26.87
CA ARG A 502 14.51 24.53 25.81
C ARG A 502 14.32 25.31 24.51
N LEU A 503 13.21 26.05 24.38
CA LEU A 503 12.94 26.83 23.17
C LEU A 503 13.86 28.05 23.09
N LYS A 504 14.22 28.42 21.85
CA LYS A 504 14.98 29.64 21.58
C LYS A 504 14.09 30.66 20.91
N TRP A 505 13.96 31.83 21.52
CA TRP A 505 13.26 32.95 20.91
C TRP A 505 13.91 33.34 19.57
N GLY A 506 13.09 33.67 18.57
CA GLY A 506 13.55 33.99 17.21
C GLY A 506 13.76 32.78 16.29
N GLU A 507 13.98 31.58 16.85
CA GLU A 507 14.20 30.34 16.07
C GLU A 507 13.01 29.37 16.11
N THR A 508 11.98 29.66 16.91
CA THR A 508 10.82 28.80 17.12
C THR A 508 9.57 29.28 16.38
N LEU A 509 8.88 28.35 15.72
CA LEU A 509 7.53 28.49 15.19
C LEU A 509 6.50 27.80 16.09
N PHE A 510 5.31 28.36 16.24
CA PHE A 510 4.18 27.74 16.91
C PHE A 510 3.09 27.40 15.90
N ILE A 511 2.68 26.14 15.84
CA ILE A 511 1.62 25.65 14.96
C ILE A 511 0.37 25.45 15.81
N VAL A 512 -0.58 26.37 15.74
CA VAL A 512 -1.85 26.28 16.48
C VAL A 512 -2.84 25.47 15.63
N SER A 513 -3.07 24.22 16.02
CA SER A 513 -3.78 23.24 15.20
C SER A 513 -5.07 22.81 15.90
N SER A 514 -6.21 23.31 15.43
CA SER A 514 -7.53 22.94 15.95
C SER A 514 -8.58 23.08 14.86
N LYS A 515 -9.26 21.96 14.54
CA LYS A 515 -10.32 21.94 13.53
C LYS A 515 -11.46 22.90 13.88
N SER A 516 -12.01 22.82 15.09
CA SER A 516 -13.12 23.69 15.53
C SER A 516 -12.67 25.10 15.90
N GLY A 517 -11.38 25.29 16.22
CA GLY A 517 -10.85 26.53 16.78
C GLY A 517 -11.29 26.81 18.21
N THR A 518 -11.90 25.84 18.90
CA THR A 518 -12.48 26.00 20.25
C THR A 518 -11.96 25.00 21.28
N THR A 519 -10.99 24.14 20.89
CA THR A 519 -10.37 23.16 21.78
C THR A 519 -9.68 23.86 22.95
N VAL A 520 -10.15 23.61 24.19
CA VAL A 520 -9.73 24.33 25.41
C VAL A 520 -8.23 24.23 25.64
N GLU A 521 -7.67 23.05 25.42
CA GLU A 521 -6.27 22.76 25.66
C GLU A 521 -5.36 23.50 24.67
N VAL A 522 -5.75 23.50 23.39
CA VAL A 522 -5.04 24.25 22.34
C VAL A 522 -5.10 25.74 22.62
N HIS A 523 -6.25 26.25 23.06
CA HIS A 523 -6.40 27.66 23.43
C HIS A 523 -5.52 28.02 24.65
N ALA A 524 -5.50 27.19 25.70
CA ALA A 524 -4.66 27.41 26.87
C ALA A 524 -3.16 27.43 26.52
N LEU A 525 -2.71 26.47 25.72
CA LEU A 525 -1.33 26.41 25.23
C LEU A 525 -0.97 27.63 24.38
N MET A 526 -1.87 28.05 23.48
CA MET A 526 -1.66 29.19 22.59
C MET A 526 -1.56 30.50 23.37
N GLU A 527 -2.42 30.73 24.37
CA GLU A 527 -2.30 31.91 25.25
C GLU A 527 -1.00 31.89 26.07
N TYR A 528 -0.59 30.72 26.57
CA TYR A 528 0.67 30.56 27.29
C TYR A 528 1.89 30.89 26.40
N PHE A 529 2.00 30.28 25.22
CA PHE A 529 3.13 30.53 24.31
C PHE A 529 3.08 31.92 23.68
N TRP A 530 1.90 32.52 23.52
CA TRP A 530 1.77 33.93 23.16
C TRP A 530 2.36 34.84 24.24
N ALA A 531 2.02 34.61 25.52
CA ALA A 531 2.61 35.36 26.63
C ALA A 531 4.12 35.10 26.80
N TRP A 532 4.58 33.86 26.59
CA TRP A 532 6.00 33.51 26.55
C TRP A 532 6.74 34.23 25.43
N ALA A 533 6.15 34.37 24.25
CA ALA A 533 6.74 35.15 23.17
C ALA A 533 6.85 36.64 23.54
N LYS A 534 5.80 37.21 24.14
CA LYS A 534 5.84 38.60 24.63
C LYS A 534 6.88 38.85 25.71
N SER A 535 7.14 37.88 26.58
CA SER A 535 8.15 38.02 27.64
C SER A 535 9.59 38.14 27.09
N HIS A 536 9.81 37.82 25.81
CA HIS A 536 11.06 38.04 25.09
C HIS A 536 11.13 39.39 24.34
N GLY A 537 10.18 40.30 24.61
CA GLY A 537 10.17 41.67 24.09
C GLY A 537 9.51 41.88 22.72
N ASP A 538 8.79 40.88 22.19
CA ASP A 538 7.99 41.00 20.96
C ASP A 538 6.52 41.26 21.29
N GLU A 539 6.07 42.51 21.13
CA GLU A 539 4.69 42.90 21.43
C GLU A 539 3.67 42.34 20.43
N THR A 540 4.11 41.89 19.24
CA THR A 540 3.27 41.37 18.16
C THR A 540 3.88 40.10 17.57
N PRO A 541 3.94 38.99 18.33
CA PRO A 541 4.72 37.81 17.96
C PRO A 541 4.08 36.97 16.83
N GLY A 542 3.01 37.44 16.17
CA GLY A 542 2.21 36.70 15.18
C GLY A 542 3.03 36.07 14.05
N ARG A 543 4.15 36.67 13.63
CA ARG A 543 5.07 36.07 12.64
C ARG A 543 5.67 34.72 13.07
N HIS A 544 5.66 34.39 14.35
CA HIS A 544 6.09 33.11 14.91
C HIS A 544 4.95 32.10 15.06
N PHE A 545 3.73 32.44 14.63
CA PHE A 545 2.55 31.58 14.75
C PHE A 545 1.96 31.30 13.38
N ILE A 546 1.53 30.06 13.16
CA ILE A 546 0.65 29.68 12.06
C ILE A 546 -0.59 28.98 12.62
N ALA A 547 -1.70 29.06 11.91
CA ALA A 547 -2.93 28.36 12.26
C ALA A 547 -3.23 27.25 11.23
N VAL A 548 -3.64 26.07 11.72
CA VAL A 548 -4.25 25.03 10.91
C VAL A 548 -5.64 24.75 11.47
N THR A 549 -6.68 25.13 10.73
CA THR A 549 -8.06 25.16 11.22
C THR A 549 -9.06 25.11 10.07
N ASP A 550 -10.33 24.81 10.35
CA ASP A 550 -11.37 24.94 9.33
C ASP A 550 -11.65 26.43 9.01
N PRO A 551 -12.24 26.73 7.84
CA PRO A 551 -12.74 28.07 7.52
C PRO A 551 -13.72 28.60 8.57
N GLU A 552 -13.74 29.92 8.75
CA GLU A 552 -14.71 30.67 9.58
C GLU A 552 -14.72 30.34 11.09
N THR A 553 -13.71 29.63 11.59
CA THR A 553 -13.58 29.29 13.02
C THR A 553 -13.12 30.48 13.87
N PRO A 554 -13.34 30.44 15.20
CA PRO A 554 -12.75 31.42 16.12
C PRO A 554 -11.22 31.51 16.01
N LEU A 555 -10.54 30.38 15.81
CA LEU A 555 -9.09 30.37 15.62
C LEU A 555 -8.68 31.06 14.32
N ALA A 556 -9.43 30.90 13.21
CA ALA A 556 -9.14 31.61 11.97
C ALA A 556 -9.27 33.13 12.15
N LYS A 557 -10.30 33.60 12.86
CA LYS A 557 -10.48 35.03 13.18
C LYS A 557 -9.37 35.55 14.07
N LEU A 558 -9.05 34.81 15.13
CA LEU A 558 -7.97 35.18 16.05
C LEU A 558 -6.62 35.24 15.34
N ALA A 559 -6.33 34.29 14.46
CA ALA A 559 -5.10 34.28 13.68
C ALA A 559 -4.98 35.53 12.79
N GLN A 560 -6.08 36.00 12.20
CA GLN A 560 -6.11 37.26 11.46
C GLN A 560 -5.89 38.47 12.38
N GLU A 561 -6.61 38.53 13.50
CA GLU A 561 -6.52 39.63 14.48
C GLU A 561 -5.11 39.75 15.10
N ARG A 562 -4.47 38.61 15.36
CA ARG A 562 -3.12 38.51 15.93
C ARG A 562 -2.02 38.47 14.86
N ALA A 563 -2.37 38.69 13.58
CA ALA A 563 -1.45 38.71 12.45
C ALA A 563 -0.51 37.49 12.41
N PHE A 564 -1.09 36.29 12.53
CA PHE A 564 -0.35 35.04 12.33
C PHE A 564 0.24 35.02 10.93
N ARG A 565 1.43 34.42 10.80
CA ARG A 565 2.18 34.38 9.54
C ARG A 565 1.36 33.80 8.40
N GLU A 566 0.65 32.70 8.66
CA GLU A 566 -0.08 31.94 7.66
C GLU A 566 -1.27 31.21 8.31
N ILE A 567 -2.33 30.99 7.53
CA ILE A 567 -3.49 30.17 7.90
C ILE A 567 -3.68 29.09 6.83
N PHE A 568 -3.56 27.82 7.22
CA PHE A 568 -3.92 26.69 6.37
C PHE A 568 -5.33 26.22 6.71
N TYR A 569 -6.21 26.25 5.71
CA TYR A 569 -7.57 25.78 5.88
C TYR A 569 -7.68 24.26 5.70
N GLY A 570 -8.36 23.63 6.64
CA GLY A 570 -8.82 22.25 6.54
C GLY A 570 -10.02 22.09 5.60
N ASP A 571 -10.40 20.84 5.36
CA ASP A 571 -11.67 20.51 4.71
C ASP A 571 -12.74 20.21 5.79
N PRO A 572 -13.80 21.03 5.91
CA PRO A 572 -14.88 20.77 6.87
C PRO A 572 -15.50 19.38 6.74
N LEU A 573 -15.46 18.79 5.54
CA LEU A 573 -15.99 17.46 5.22
C LEU A 573 -15.10 16.30 5.67
N VAL A 574 -13.95 16.57 6.28
CA VAL A 574 -13.00 15.53 6.76
C VAL A 574 -13.00 15.47 8.28
N GLY A 575 -13.49 14.38 8.89
CA GLY A 575 -13.41 14.21 10.35
C GLY A 575 -11.98 14.31 10.89
N GLY A 576 -11.80 14.80 12.13
CA GLY A 576 -10.47 15.06 12.70
C GLY A 576 -9.52 13.85 12.66
N ARG A 577 -9.99 12.67 13.05
CA ARG A 577 -9.21 11.41 13.02
C ARG A 577 -8.89 10.88 11.60
N TYR A 578 -9.54 11.41 10.57
CA TYR A 578 -9.33 11.10 9.15
C TYR A 578 -8.54 12.21 8.42
N SER A 579 -7.86 13.08 9.17
CA SER A 579 -7.22 14.29 8.61
C SER A 579 -5.71 14.16 8.37
N ALA A 580 -5.14 12.96 8.56
CA ALA A 580 -3.69 12.72 8.48
C ALA A 580 -3.09 13.14 7.12
N LEU A 581 -3.85 12.94 6.03
CA LEU A 581 -3.44 13.28 4.66
C LEU A 581 -4.00 14.63 4.18
N THR A 582 -4.30 15.54 5.12
CA THR A 582 -4.76 16.92 4.87
C THR A 582 -3.79 17.94 5.47
N ALA A 583 -4.11 19.24 5.41
CA ALA A 583 -3.29 20.30 6.02
C ALA A 583 -2.86 20.00 7.47
N PHE A 584 -3.72 19.34 8.27
CA PHE A 584 -3.44 18.99 9.66
C PHE A 584 -2.20 18.08 9.83
N GLY A 585 -2.01 17.10 8.95
CA GLY A 585 -0.80 16.26 8.96
C GLY A 585 0.31 16.78 8.05
N LEU A 586 -0.03 17.40 6.92
CA LEU A 586 0.93 17.75 5.87
C LEU A 586 1.70 19.05 6.13
N VAL A 587 1.12 20.00 6.88
CA VAL A 587 1.85 21.22 7.27
C VAL A 587 3.05 20.86 8.16
N PRO A 588 2.89 20.11 9.27
CA PRO A 588 4.03 19.69 10.08
C PRO A 588 5.01 18.78 9.32
N ALA A 589 4.51 17.87 8.47
CA ALA A 589 5.37 16.99 7.66
C ALA A 589 6.29 17.77 6.70
N ALA A 590 5.76 18.81 6.04
CA ALA A 590 6.56 19.66 5.17
C ALA A 590 7.62 20.45 5.93
N LEU A 591 7.27 20.99 7.11
CA LEU A 591 8.21 21.72 7.97
C LEU A 591 9.30 20.82 8.57
N LEU A 592 8.98 19.55 8.84
CA LEU A 592 9.95 18.53 9.25
C LEU A 592 10.99 18.23 8.14
N GLY A 593 10.67 18.52 6.88
CA GLY A 593 11.52 18.23 5.72
C GLY A 593 11.22 16.89 5.05
N MET A 594 10.00 16.36 5.20
CA MET A 594 9.56 15.15 4.49
C MET A 594 9.24 15.44 3.02
N ASN A 595 9.40 14.44 2.16
CA ASN A 595 8.88 14.48 0.79
C ASN A 595 7.36 14.22 0.79
N VAL A 596 6.59 15.28 1.02
CA VAL A 596 5.11 15.21 1.08
C VAL A 596 4.51 14.70 -0.24
N ALA A 597 5.10 15.02 -1.39
CA ALA A 597 4.62 14.52 -2.68
C ALA A 597 4.76 12.99 -2.77
N GLN A 598 5.85 12.41 -2.28
CA GLN A 598 6.03 10.96 -2.22
C GLN A 598 5.04 10.31 -1.26
N LEU A 599 4.81 10.89 -0.08
CA LEU A 599 3.80 10.41 0.88
C LEU A 599 2.40 10.37 0.23
N LEU A 600 1.99 11.44 -0.45
CA LEU A 600 0.71 11.51 -1.16
C LEU A 600 0.64 10.51 -2.31
N ASN A 601 1.72 10.32 -3.09
CA ASN A 601 1.75 9.31 -4.15
C ASN A 601 1.50 7.88 -3.60
N ARG A 602 2.08 7.55 -2.43
CA ARG A 602 1.84 6.25 -1.77
C ARG A 602 0.38 6.11 -1.33
N ALA A 603 -0.21 7.17 -0.77
CA ALA A 603 -1.62 7.21 -0.40
C ALA A 603 -2.56 7.09 -1.61
N GLU A 604 -2.30 7.82 -2.69
CA GLU A 604 -3.07 7.77 -3.95
C GLU A 604 -3.05 6.37 -4.57
N THR A 605 -1.89 5.71 -4.55
CA THR A 605 -1.77 4.31 -5.03
C THR A 605 -2.66 3.37 -4.21
N MET A 606 -2.71 3.52 -2.88
CA MET A 606 -3.61 2.73 -2.04
C MET A 606 -5.08 3.09 -2.27
N MET A 607 -5.37 4.37 -2.47
CA MET A 607 -6.71 4.86 -2.80
C MET A 607 -7.24 4.20 -4.07
N GLU A 608 -6.45 4.12 -5.14
CA GLU A 608 -6.80 3.41 -6.38
C GLU A 608 -7.12 1.92 -6.14
N GLN A 609 -6.38 1.27 -5.24
CA GLN A 609 -6.63 -0.12 -4.86
C GLN A 609 -7.90 -0.31 -4.00
N CYS A 610 -8.37 0.77 -3.35
CA CYS A 610 -9.57 0.78 -2.53
C CYS A 610 -10.83 1.24 -3.28
N LEU A 611 -10.73 1.58 -4.58
CA LEU A 611 -11.86 2.07 -5.37
C LEU A 611 -12.93 0.98 -5.61
N PRO A 612 -14.20 1.37 -5.89
CA PRO A 612 -15.27 0.43 -6.25
C PRO A 612 -15.05 -0.34 -7.56
N THR A 613 -14.13 0.14 -8.41
CA THR A 613 -13.75 -0.54 -9.66
C THR A 613 -12.94 -1.82 -9.39
N GLN A 614 -12.37 -1.97 -8.19
CA GLN A 614 -11.65 -3.17 -7.78
C GLN A 614 -12.62 -4.25 -7.29
N PRO A 615 -12.39 -5.53 -7.62
CA PRO A 615 -13.14 -6.62 -7.01
C PRO A 615 -13.05 -6.58 -5.49
N ALA A 616 -14.14 -6.93 -4.79
CA ALA A 616 -14.19 -6.87 -3.32
C ALA A 616 -13.05 -7.64 -2.63
N GLY A 617 -12.70 -8.82 -3.14
CA GLY A 617 -11.58 -9.62 -2.61
C GLY A 617 -10.18 -9.09 -2.94
N ARG A 618 -10.08 -8.08 -3.80
CA ARG A 618 -8.83 -7.40 -4.17
C ARG A 618 -8.65 -6.05 -3.46
N ASN A 619 -9.71 -5.55 -2.81
CA ASN A 619 -9.74 -4.27 -2.12
C ASN A 619 -9.14 -4.40 -0.70
N PRO A 620 -7.93 -3.85 -0.44
CA PRO A 620 -7.22 -4.08 0.82
C PRO A 620 -7.90 -3.43 2.03
N GLY A 621 -8.55 -2.27 1.84
CA GLY A 621 -9.32 -1.62 2.90
C GLY A 621 -10.57 -2.43 3.28
N LEU A 622 -11.33 -2.92 2.29
CA LEU A 622 -12.51 -3.75 2.55
C LEU A 622 -12.15 -5.04 3.28
N VAL A 623 -11.17 -5.79 2.77
CA VAL A 623 -10.82 -7.10 3.31
C VAL A 623 -10.34 -6.98 4.75
N LEU A 624 -9.47 -6.01 5.03
CA LEU A 624 -9.02 -5.73 6.39
C LEU A 624 -10.19 -5.31 7.29
N GLY A 625 -11.05 -4.40 6.83
CA GLY A 625 -12.18 -3.93 7.64
C GLY A 625 -13.18 -5.02 8.02
N ILE A 626 -13.53 -5.88 7.06
CA ILE A 626 -14.41 -7.04 7.33
C ILE A 626 -13.73 -8.02 8.29
N LEU A 627 -12.41 -8.25 8.17
CA LEU A 627 -11.66 -9.07 9.11
C LEU A 627 -11.68 -8.50 10.53
N LEU A 628 -11.44 -7.19 10.70
CA LEU A 628 -11.48 -6.55 12.02
C LEU A 628 -12.87 -6.63 12.65
N GLY A 629 -13.92 -6.36 11.88
CA GLY A 629 -15.30 -6.49 12.33
C GLY A 629 -15.65 -7.93 12.71
N LEU A 630 -15.27 -8.90 11.86
CA LEU A 630 -15.48 -10.33 12.09
C LEU A 630 -14.76 -10.82 13.35
N ALA A 631 -13.49 -10.46 13.51
CA ALA A 631 -12.69 -10.84 14.67
C ALA A 631 -13.33 -10.32 15.98
N THR A 632 -13.77 -9.05 15.97
CA THR A 632 -14.46 -8.42 17.10
C THR A 632 -15.73 -9.16 17.50
N THR A 633 -16.59 -9.51 16.53
CA THR A 633 -17.84 -10.23 16.83
C THR A 633 -17.62 -11.69 17.23
N HIS A 634 -16.42 -12.23 17.00
CA HIS A 634 -16.03 -13.59 17.37
C HIS A 634 -15.06 -13.61 18.57
N GLY A 635 -15.07 -12.55 19.39
CA GLY A 635 -14.37 -12.51 20.67
C GLY A 635 -12.89 -12.17 20.60
N ARG A 636 -12.39 -11.70 19.44
CA ARG A 636 -11.03 -11.15 19.26
C ARG A 636 -11.08 -9.66 18.99
N ASP A 637 -11.53 -8.91 19.99
CA ASP A 637 -11.72 -7.47 19.96
C ASP A 637 -10.49 -6.66 20.42
N LYS A 638 -9.40 -7.32 20.87
CA LYS A 638 -8.16 -6.65 21.32
C LYS A 638 -7.15 -6.67 20.17
N LEU A 639 -7.05 -5.55 19.46
CA LEU A 639 -6.12 -5.38 18.35
C LEU A 639 -4.76 -4.93 18.88
N THR A 640 -3.81 -5.84 18.97
CA THR A 640 -2.50 -5.59 19.59
C THR A 640 -1.41 -5.37 18.55
N PHE A 641 -0.73 -4.23 18.65
CA PHE A 641 0.32 -3.85 17.71
C PHE A 641 1.69 -4.39 18.12
N VAL A 642 2.38 -4.95 17.14
CA VAL A 642 3.80 -5.29 17.16
C VAL A 642 4.43 -4.53 15.99
N ALA A 643 5.54 -3.84 16.21
CA ALA A 643 6.16 -3.04 15.15
C ALA A 643 7.69 -3.11 15.26
N ASP A 644 8.34 -3.04 14.11
CA ASP A 644 9.76 -2.71 14.07
C ASP A 644 9.98 -1.28 14.62
N PRO A 645 11.16 -0.98 15.20
CA PRO A 645 11.39 0.22 16.01
C PRO A 645 10.92 1.54 15.36
N GLU A 646 11.23 1.74 14.09
CA GLU A 646 10.92 2.93 13.30
C GLU A 646 9.40 3.13 13.09
N LEU A 647 8.62 2.05 13.16
CA LEU A 647 7.18 2.02 12.92
C LEU A 647 6.35 1.99 14.21
N ILE A 648 6.97 1.90 15.39
CA ILE A 648 6.28 1.95 16.69
C ILE A 648 5.33 3.16 16.80
N PRO A 649 5.71 4.39 16.39
CA PRO A 649 4.85 5.56 16.54
C PRO A 649 3.47 5.42 15.88
N LEU A 650 3.36 4.64 14.79
CA LEU A 650 2.11 4.45 14.04
C LEU A 650 0.95 3.97 14.93
N GLY A 651 1.24 3.19 15.97
CA GLY A 651 0.24 2.66 16.89
C GLY A 651 -0.58 3.75 17.57
N ALA A 652 0.01 4.90 17.88
CA ALA A 652 -0.68 6.00 18.55
C ALA A 652 -1.75 6.66 17.67
N TRP A 653 -1.50 6.81 16.37
CA TRP A 653 -2.50 7.32 15.43
C TRP A 653 -3.61 6.30 15.17
N LEU A 654 -3.24 5.02 15.00
CA LEU A 654 -4.20 3.93 14.85
C LEU A 654 -5.12 3.79 16.07
N GLU A 655 -4.58 4.00 17.27
CA GLU A 655 -5.36 3.98 18.50
C GLU A 655 -6.55 4.95 18.41
N GLN A 656 -6.30 6.21 18.04
CA GLN A 656 -7.37 7.19 17.85
C GLN A 656 -8.34 6.75 16.74
N LEU A 657 -7.82 6.44 15.56
CA LEU A 657 -8.66 6.12 14.40
C LEU A 657 -9.63 4.99 14.74
N ILE A 658 -9.13 3.94 15.39
CA ILE A 658 -9.90 2.73 15.72
C ILE A 658 -10.86 2.99 16.88
N ALA A 659 -10.36 3.51 18.00
CA ALA A 659 -11.13 3.63 19.23
C ALA A 659 -12.26 4.67 19.08
N GLU A 660 -11.99 5.83 18.50
CA GLU A 660 -13.02 6.86 18.29
C GLU A 660 -14.07 6.44 17.25
N SER A 661 -13.66 5.73 16.21
CA SER A 661 -14.60 5.33 15.16
C SER A 661 -15.51 4.21 15.62
N SER A 662 -14.96 3.19 16.27
CA SER A 662 -15.69 1.94 16.58
C SER A 662 -16.32 1.89 17.97
N GLY A 663 -15.80 2.64 18.96
CA GLY A 663 -16.14 2.52 20.37
C GLY A 663 -17.45 3.18 20.79
N LYS A 664 -18.59 2.64 20.32
CA LYS A 664 -19.96 3.19 20.48
C LYS A 664 -20.98 2.09 20.67
N ASP A 665 -22.12 2.42 21.25
CA ASP A 665 -23.27 1.53 21.39
C ASP A 665 -22.94 0.16 22.03
N GLY A 666 -21.99 0.15 22.96
CA GLY A 666 -21.52 -1.06 23.64
C GLY A 666 -20.65 -1.98 22.76
N ARG A 667 -20.23 -1.52 21.58
CA ARG A 667 -19.35 -2.21 20.62
C ARG A 667 -18.06 -1.43 20.43
N GLY A 668 -17.04 -2.08 19.89
CA GLY A 668 -15.79 -1.43 19.55
C GLY A 668 -14.62 -2.38 19.48
N ILE A 669 -13.58 -1.95 18.77
CA ILE A 669 -12.27 -2.59 18.73
C ILE A 669 -11.41 -1.89 19.78
N ILE A 670 -10.70 -2.65 20.61
CA ILE A 670 -9.79 -2.15 21.63
C ILE A 670 -8.38 -2.16 21.02
N PRO A 671 -7.84 -1.02 20.56
CA PRO A 671 -6.43 -0.93 20.16
C PRO A 671 -5.52 -1.04 21.38
N VAL A 672 -4.46 -1.82 21.25
CA VAL A 672 -3.48 -2.07 22.31
C VAL A 672 -2.11 -1.68 21.77
N ASP A 673 -1.72 -0.43 22.02
CA ASP A 673 -0.44 0.13 21.61
C ASP A 673 0.66 -0.08 22.65
N GLN A 674 1.88 -0.38 22.19
CA GLN A 674 3.10 -0.51 23.00
C GLN A 674 2.94 -1.36 24.27
N GLU A 675 2.18 -2.47 24.19
CA GLU A 675 2.02 -3.39 25.32
C GLU A 675 3.35 -4.13 25.61
N PRO A 676 3.81 -4.16 26.88
CA PRO A 676 5.05 -4.83 27.25
C PRO A 676 5.12 -6.29 26.79
N LYS A 677 6.29 -6.69 26.31
CA LYS A 677 6.53 -8.09 25.93
C LYS A 677 6.51 -8.99 27.18
N VAL A 678 5.64 -9.99 27.15
CA VAL A 678 5.53 -11.08 28.13
C VAL A 678 5.64 -12.45 27.44
N SER A 679 5.55 -13.55 28.22
CA SER A 679 5.44 -14.90 27.65
C SER A 679 4.19 -15.01 26.79
N VAL A 680 4.25 -15.80 25.72
CA VAL A 680 3.10 -15.97 24.81
C VAL A 680 1.88 -16.58 25.52
N ASP A 681 2.11 -17.46 26.50
CA ASP A 681 1.06 -18.12 27.28
C ASP A 681 0.29 -17.16 28.20
N THR A 682 0.80 -15.92 28.39
CA THR A 682 0.13 -14.89 29.19
C THR A 682 -1.01 -14.22 28.42
N TYR A 683 -0.96 -14.18 27.09
CA TYR A 683 -1.98 -13.47 26.31
C TYR A 683 -3.31 -14.24 26.28
N GLY A 684 -4.41 -13.52 26.51
CA GLY A 684 -5.76 -14.05 26.31
C GLY A 684 -6.04 -14.48 24.86
N GLN A 685 -7.03 -15.36 24.67
CA GLN A 685 -7.47 -15.78 23.33
C GLN A 685 -8.29 -14.72 22.59
N ASP A 686 -8.47 -13.55 23.20
CA ASP A 686 -9.17 -12.37 22.70
C ASP A 686 -8.31 -11.43 21.84
N ARG A 687 -7.06 -11.82 21.57
CA ARG A 687 -6.11 -11.03 20.78
C ARG A 687 -6.20 -11.30 19.28
N LEU A 688 -6.11 -10.21 18.52
CA LEU A 688 -5.73 -10.17 17.11
C LEU A 688 -4.45 -9.33 17.03
N PHE A 689 -3.33 -9.92 16.61
CA PHE A 689 -2.07 -9.17 16.49
C PHE A 689 -1.90 -8.59 15.10
N VAL A 690 -1.29 -7.42 15.04
CA VAL A 690 -0.88 -6.76 13.80
C VAL A 690 0.61 -6.49 13.89
N TYR A 691 1.37 -6.97 12.91
CA TYR A 691 2.80 -6.76 12.81
C TYR A 691 3.15 -5.79 11.68
N PHE A 692 3.67 -4.61 12.01
CA PHE A 692 4.25 -3.67 11.06
C PHE A 692 5.74 -3.95 10.88
N CYS A 693 6.09 -4.52 9.73
CA CYS A 693 7.42 -5.02 9.39
C CYS A 693 8.11 -4.07 8.42
N LEU A 694 9.26 -3.52 8.79
CA LEU A 694 10.17 -2.81 7.89
C LEU A 694 11.35 -3.71 7.54
N ASP A 695 12.17 -4.03 8.55
CA ASP A 695 13.41 -4.81 8.40
C ASP A 695 13.31 -6.23 9.02
N GLY A 696 12.18 -6.58 9.62
CA GLY A 696 11.94 -7.92 10.15
C GLY A 696 12.41 -8.12 11.59
N VAL A 697 12.66 -7.05 12.35
CA VAL A 697 13.21 -7.11 13.71
C VAL A 697 12.29 -7.90 14.66
N GLN A 698 10.97 -7.76 14.52
CA GLN A 698 10.00 -8.50 15.33
C GLN A 698 9.49 -9.81 14.67
N GLN A 699 10.07 -10.26 13.56
CA GLN A 699 9.60 -11.44 12.82
C GLN A 699 9.54 -12.71 13.69
N ALA A 700 10.55 -12.94 14.54
CA ALA A 700 10.57 -14.09 15.45
C ALA A 700 9.46 -14.03 16.51
N ARG A 701 9.13 -12.82 17.00
CA ARG A 701 8.01 -12.61 17.93
C ARG A 701 6.68 -12.91 17.23
N ALA A 702 6.48 -12.39 16.02
CA ALA A 702 5.29 -12.65 15.22
C ALA A 702 5.08 -14.15 14.96
N GLN A 703 6.13 -14.89 14.60
CA GLN A 703 6.05 -16.34 14.39
C GLN A 703 5.71 -17.11 15.68
N THR A 704 6.23 -16.67 16.83
CA THR A 704 5.93 -17.28 18.13
C THR A 704 4.46 -17.08 18.52
N LEU A 705 3.92 -15.87 18.30
CA LEU A 705 2.50 -15.56 18.52
C LEU A 705 1.59 -16.43 17.62
N LEU A 706 1.96 -16.57 16.35
CA LEU A 706 1.22 -17.38 15.39
C LEU A 706 1.25 -18.87 15.76
N ALA A 707 2.41 -19.39 16.16
CA ALA A 707 2.58 -20.78 16.59
C ALA A 707 1.77 -21.10 17.87
N ALA A 708 1.53 -20.10 18.73
CA ALA A 708 0.67 -20.22 19.91
C ALA A 708 -0.84 -20.10 19.59
N GLY A 709 -1.22 -19.94 18.32
CA GLY A 709 -2.62 -19.93 17.88
C GLY A 709 -3.28 -18.55 17.87
N HIS A 710 -2.52 -17.46 18.05
CA HIS A 710 -3.05 -16.13 17.81
C HIS A 710 -2.96 -15.78 16.32
N PRO A 711 -4.01 -15.17 15.72
CA PRO A 711 -3.89 -14.57 14.40
C PRO A 711 -2.90 -13.39 14.45
N VAL A 712 -2.04 -13.29 13.44
CA VAL A 712 -0.99 -12.27 13.32
C VAL A 712 -0.98 -11.73 11.90
N LEU A 713 -1.52 -10.54 11.70
CA LEU A 713 -1.60 -9.89 10.39
C LEU A 713 -0.31 -9.12 10.12
N THR A 714 0.48 -9.53 9.12
CA THR A 714 1.75 -8.86 8.80
C THR A 714 1.57 -7.83 7.69
N PHE A 715 1.96 -6.58 7.96
CA PHE A 715 2.02 -5.51 6.96
C PHE A 715 3.47 -5.13 6.71
N ARG A 716 3.96 -5.40 5.48
CA ARG A 716 5.33 -5.10 5.08
C ARG A 716 5.43 -3.71 4.46
N PHE A 717 6.39 -2.93 4.97
CA PHE A 717 6.75 -1.62 4.46
C PHE A 717 7.99 -1.75 3.58
N ARG A 718 8.00 -1.05 2.43
CA ARG A 718 9.19 -0.96 1.57
C ARG A 718 10.16 0.09 2.10
N ASP A 719 9.59 1.17 2.61
CA ASP A 719 10.25 2.33 3.19
C ASP A 719 9.24 3.06 4.10
N MET A 720 9.70 4.06 4.84
CA MET A 720 8.83 4.82 5.76
C MET A 720 7.72 5.60 5.06
N TYR A 721 7.82 5.89 3.75
CA TYR A 721 6.76 6.61 3.02
C TYR A 721 5.53 5.75 2.75
N ASP A 722 5.62 4.43 2.87
CA ASP A 722 4.45 3.55 2.87
C ASP A 722 3.46 3.88 4.01
N LEU A 723 3.86 4.69 5.00
CA LEU A 723 2.93 5.31 5.96
C LEU A 723 1.75 6.00 5.27
N GLY A 724 1.96 6.67 4.13
CA GLY A 724 0.86 7.29 3.38
C GLY A 724 -0.14 6.27 2.85
N ALA A 725 0.35 5.12 2.38
CA ALA A 725 -0.49 4.02 1.93
C ALA A 725 -1.25 3.39 3.11
N GLU A 726 -0.58 3.12 4.23
CA GLU A 726 -1.24 2.53 5.39
C GLU A 726 -2.26 3.49 6.04
N MET A 727 -1.98 4.79 6.12
CA MET A 727 -2.96 5.75 6.61
C MET A 727 -4.27 5.66 5.83
N TYR A 728 -4.21 5.67 4.50
CA TYR A 728 -5.41 5.53 3.67
C TYR A 728 -6.06 4.14 3.81
N ARG A 729 -5.28 3.05 3.83
CA ARG A 729 -5.82 1.67 3.98
C ARG A 729 -6.59 1.52 5.29
N TRP A 730 -6.01 2.00 6.39
CA TRP A 730 -6.61 1.89 7.72
C TRP A 730 -7.84 2.78 7.87
N GLU A 731 -7.88 3.96 7.27
CA GLU A 731 -9.08 4.80 7.23
C GLU A 731 -10.27 4.05 6.58
N VAL A 732 -10.04 3.43 5.41
CA VAL A 732 -11.06 2.58 4.76
C VAL A 732 -11.40 1.35 5.60
N ALA A 733 -10.40 0.65 6.12
CA ALA A 733 -10.61 -0.55 6.90
C ALA A 733 -11.43 -0.30 8.17
N VAL A 734 -11.14 0.76 8.91
CA VAL A 734 -11.90 1.11 10.12
C VAL A 734 -13.32 1.53 9.77
N ALA A 735 -13.53 2.29 8.68
CA ALA A 735 -14.87 2.60 8.21
C ALA A 735 -15.68 1.32 7.87
N MET A 736 -15.06 0.35 7.21
CA MET A 736 -15.69 -0.93 6.87
C MET A 736 -15.90 -1.85 8.08
N ALA A 737 -14.99 -1.84 9.05
CA ALA A 737 -15.17 -2.54 10.32
C ALA A 737 -16.36 -1.97 11.09
N CYS A 738 -16.51 -0.64 11.14
CA CYS A 738 -17.65 0.02 11.76
C CYS A 738 -18.98 -0.29 11.04
N ALA A 739 -18.97 -0.36 9.70
CA ALA A 739 -20.12 -0.79 8.92
C ALA A 739 -20.55 -2.21 9.29
N TYR A 740 -19.59 -3.14 9.36
CA TYR A 740 -19.82 -4.52 9.80
C TYR A 740 -20.36 -4.58 11.24
N LEU A 741 -19.82 -3.76 12.13
CA LEU A 741 -20.25 -3.64 13.53
C LEU A 741 -21.55 -2.84 13.70
N ARG A 742 -22.11 -2.24 12.63
CA ARG A 742 -23.30 -1.37 12.66
C ARG A 742 -23.18 -0.23 13.69
N VAL A 743 -22.05 0.47 13.66
CA VAL A 743 -21.81 1.70 14.43
C VAL A 743 -21.41 2.83 13.50
N ASN A 744 -21.76 4.06 13.83
CA ASN A 744 -21.36 5.23 13.07
C ASN A 744 -19.85 5.47 13.21
N ALA A 745 -19.10 5.36 12.12
CA ALA A 745 -17.64 5.56 12.14
C ALA A 745 -17.23 7.03 12.34
N PHE A 746 -18.15 7.98 12.14
CA PHE A 746 -17.82 9.38 11.86
C PHE A 746 -18.27 10.40 12.92
N ASP A 747 -19.07 9.97 13.89
CA ASP A 747 -19.48 10.76 15.06
C ASP A 747 -18.59 10.48 16.30
N GLN A 748 -18.91 11.10 17.44
CA GLN A 748 -18.22 10.92 18.73
C GLN A 748 -19.09 11.40 19.91
N PRO A 749 -20.25 10.76 20.17
CA PRO A 749 -21.22 11.29 21.12
C PRO A 749 -20.75 11.20 22.58
N ASP A 750 -19.86 10.26 22.94
CA ASP A 750 -19.59 9.93 24.34
C ASP A 750 -18.46 10.75 24.97
N VAL A 751 -17.68 11.49 24.18
CA VAL A 751 -16.64 12.40 24.69
C VAL A 751 -17.20 13.74 25.17
N GLU A 752 -18.40 14.13 24.73
CA GLU A 752 -19.01 15.41 25.12
C GLU A 752 -19.43 15.45 26.59
N ASP A 753 -19.75 14.30 27.21
CA ASP A 753 -20.09 14.23 28.63
C ASP A 753 -18.90 14.65 29.51
N SER A 754 -17.71 14.08 29.28
CA SER A 754 -16.48 14.47 29.99
C SER A 754 -16.19 15.97 29.82
N LYS A 755 -16.31 16.51 28.59
CA LYS A 755 -16.11 17.94 28.32
C LYS A 755 -17.11 18.82 29.08
N SER A 756 -18.37 18.39 29.18
CA SER A 756 -19.42 19.11 29.91
C SER A 756 -19.12 19.15 31.41
N ARG A 757 -18.70 18.02 31.98
CA ARG A 757 -18.32 17.90 33.39
C ARG A 757 -17.10 18.75 33.72
N THR A 758 -16.04 18.68 32.92
CA THR A 758 -14.86 19.54 33.08
C THR A 758 -15.23 21.02 33.03
N ARG A 759 -16.08 21.45 32.10
CA ARG A 759 -16.56 22.84 32.05
C ARG A 759 -17.30 23.26 33.33
N THR A 760 -18.11 22.36 33.87
CA THR A 760 -18.86 22.58 35.12
C THR A 760 -17.91 22.69 36.32
N LEU A 761 -16.92 21.80 36.41
CA LEU A 761 -15.90 21.81 37.47
C LEU A 761 -15.06 23.09 37.42
N LEU A 762 -14.64 23.53 36.24
CA LEU A 762 -13.90 24.79 36.07
C LEU A 762 -14.74 26.02 36.44
N ALA A 763 -16.03 26.03 36.09
CA ALA A 763 -16.94 27.10 36.50
C ALA A 763 -17.14 27.13 38.02
N SER A 764 -17.28 25.97 38.66
CA SER A 764 -17.34 25.83 40.11
C SER A 764 -16.07 26.36 40.77
N TYR A 765 -14.90 25.91 40.31
CA TYR A 765 -13.61 26.35 40.84
C TYR A 765 -13.43 27.88 40.75
N ARG A 766 -13.81 28.50 39.64
CA ARG A 766 -13.72 29.97 39.49
C ARG A 766 -14.61 30.73 40.47
N SER A 767 -15.72 30.14 40.91
CA SER A 767 -16.66 30.79 41.83
C SER A 767 -16.43 30.46 43.30
N GLN A 768 -15.91 29.26 43.61
CA GLN A 768 -15.84 28.73 44.97
C GLN A 768 -14.41 28.34 45.42
N GLY A 769 -13.46 28.25 44.49
CA GLY A 769 -12.07 27.82 44.76
C GLY A 769 -11.90 26.32 45.02
N VAL A 770 -12.97 25.52 44.89
CA VAL A 770 -12.96 24.07 45.15
C VAL A 770 -13.22 23.31 43.85
N LEU A 771 -12.32 22.38 43.50
CA LEU A 771 -12.43 21.51 42.32
C LEU A 771 -13.22 20.23 42.61
N PHE A 772 -13.04 19.64 43.80
CA PHE A 772 -13.58 18.32 44.12
C PHE A 772 -14.06 18.26 45.56
N THR A 773 -15.21 17.64 45.78
CA THR A 773 -15.89 17.60 47.09
C THR A 773 -16.18 16.18 47.58
N GLU A 774 -15.95 15.15 46.77
CA GLU A 774 -16.12 13.76 47.20
C GLU A 774 -14.98 13.39 48.16
N SER A 775 -15.30 12.69 49.26
CA SER A 775 -14.30 12.20 50.20
C SER A 775 -13.67 10.90 49.68
N PRO A 776 -12.35 10.69 49.86
CA PRO A 776 -11.70 9.46 49.44
C PRO A 776 -12.27 8.27 50.21
N GLN A 777 -12.40 7.14 49.52
CA GLN A 777 -12.77 5.87 50.16
C GLN A 777 -11.60 5.25 50.94
N TRP A 778 -10.38 5.63 50.58
CA TRP A 778 -9.16 5.22 51.26
C TRP A 778 -8.08 6.29 51.10
N THR A 779 -7.31 6.52 52.16
CA THR A 779 -6.15 7.41 52.16
C THR A 779 -5.06 6.79 53.03
N ASP A 780 -3.83 6.73 52.52
CA ASP A 780 -2.65 6.33 53.28
C ASP A 780 -1.37 6.89 52.65
N GLU A 781 -0.34 7.14 53.47
CA GLU A 781 1.01 7.55 53.05
C GLU A 781 1.09 8.68 51.99
N GLY A 782 0.09 9.57 51.92
CA GLY A 782 0.03 10.66 50.93
C GLY A 782 -0.53 10.25 49.57
N VAL A 783 -1.34 9.20 49.52
CA VAL A 783 -2.16 8.78 48.38
C VAL A 783 -3.62 8.73 48.81
N SER A 784 -4.49 9.30 47.97
CA SER A 784 -5.95 9.23 48.15
C SER A 784 -6.58 8.43 47.01
N ALA A 785 -7.52 7.55 47.34
CA ALA A 785 -8.18 6.67 46.37
C ALA A 785 -9.70 6.88 46.34
N PHE A 786 -10.21 6.96 45.12
CA PHE A 786 -11.63 7.10 44.81
C PHE A 786 -12.05 5.97 43.87
N THR A 787 -13.18 5.31 44.13
CA THR A 787 -13.62 4.17 43.30
C THR A 787 -15.11 4.23 43.00
N SER A 788 -15.51 3.67 41.85
CA SER A 788 -16.93 3.48 41.53
C SER A 788 -17.51 2.21 42.13
N GLN A 789 -16.67 1.31 42.66
CA GLN A 789 -17.05 0.01 43.19
C GLN A 789 -16.93 -0.02 44.72
N GLN A 790 -17.60 -0.98 45.36
CA GLN A 790 -17.33 -1.22 46.78
C GLN A 790 -15.95 -1.85 46.94
N VAL A 791 -15.18 -1.33 47.89
CA VAL A 791 -13.90 -1.92 48.28
C VAL A 791 -14.21 -3.10 49.20
N GLU A 792 -13.95 -4.32 48.73
CA GLU A 792 -14.09 -5.54 49.54
C GLU A 792 -12.75 -5.91 50.19
N GLY A 793 -12.79 -6.31 51.46
CA GLY A 793 -11.62 -6.74 52.25
C GLY A 793 -11.07 -5.68 53.21
N ASP A 794 -10.08 -6.08 54.02
CA ASP A 794 -9.32 -5.18 54.89
C ASP A 794 -8.23 -4.50 54.05
N VAL A 795 -8.47 -3.28 53.60
CA VAL A 795 -7.55 -2.53 52.71
C VAL A 795 -6.71 -1.59 53.56
N SER A 796 -5.44 -1.97 53.78
CA SER A 796 -4.52 -1.28 54.69
C SER A 796 -3.39 -0.54 53.97
N SER A 797 -3.21 -0.76 52.66
CA SER A 797 -2.09 -0.23 51.88
C SER A 797 -2.47 0.05 50.41
N LEU A 798 -1.63 0.81 49.70
CA LEU A 798 -1.77 1.04 48.26
C LEU A 798 -1.78 -0.29 47.47
N THR A 799 -0.97 -1.25 47.90
CA THR A 799 -0.92 -2.58 47.28
C THR A 799 -2.24 -3.34 47.46
N ASP A 800 -2.88 -3.24 48.64
CA ASP A 800 -4.16 -3.91 48.91
C ASP A 800 -5.29 -3.33 48.04
N ILE A 801 -5.34 -2.00 47.89
CA ILE A 801 -6.37 -1.36 47.06
C ILE A 801 -6.18 -1.69 45.57
N LEU A 802 -4.94 -1.73 45.09
CA LEU A 802 -4.63 -2.17 43.72
C LEU A 802 -5.00 -3.64 43.52
N LYS A 803 -4.69 -4.53 44.47
CA LYS A 803 -5.09 -5.95 44.40
C LYS A 803 -6.59 -6.13 44.41
N SER A 804 -7.32 -5.40 45.24
CA SER A 804 -8.79 -5.39 45.26
C SER A 804 -9.35 -4.97 43.90
N PHE A 805 -8.82 -3.89 43.32
CA PHE A 805 -9.24 -3.41 42.01
C PHE A 805 -8.93 -4.38 40.87
N VAL A 806 -7.70 -4.87 40.81
CA VAL A 806 -7.24 -5.80 39.76
C VAL A 806 -7.91 -7.17 39.87
N GLY A 807 -8.26 -7.59 41.09
CA GLY A 807 -9.02 -8.81 41.37
C GLY A 807 -10.43 -8.83 40.76
N MET A 808 -10.96 -7.67 40.35
CA MET A 808 -12.24 -7.58 39.62
C MET A 808 -12.13 -7.97 38.14
N ALA A 809 -10.92 -8.12 37.59
CA ALA A 809 -10.72 -8.45 36.18
C ALA A 809 -11.13 -9.90 35.89
N VAL A 810 -11.90 -10.10 34.81
CA VAL A 810 -12.28 -11.44 34.33
C VAL A 810 -11.78 -11.67 32.90
N PRO A 811 -11.66 -12.93 32.43
CA PRO A 811 -11.19 -13.21 31.08
C PRO A 811 -11.96 -12.45 29.99
N GLY A 812 -11.22 -11.77 29.11
CA GLY A 812 -11.75 -10.91 28.05
C GLY A 812 -12.01 -9.46 28.47
N ASP A 813 -11.72 -9.07 29.72
CA ASP A 813 -11.58 -7.67 30.12
C ASP A 813 -10.27 -7.05 29.59
N TYR A 814 -10.17 -5.73 29.69
CA TYR A 814 -8.93 -4.98 29.53
C TYR A 814 -8.77 -3.96 30.68
N ILE A 815 -7.53 -3.61 30.99
CA ILE A 815 -7.16 -2.64 32.02
C ILE A 815 -6.53 -1.43 31.35
N ALA A 816 -7.16 -0.27 31.48
CA ALA A 816 -6.68 1.00 30.94
C ALA A 816 -6.05 1.84 32.05
N ILE A 817 -4.79 2.22 31.87
CA ILE A 817 -4.11 3.19 32.72
C ILE A 817 -4.29 4.58 32.10
N ASN A 818 -5.00 5.45 32.80
CA ASN A 818 -5.29 6.81 32.39
C ASN A 818 -4.46 7.77 33.25
N ALA A 819 -3.28 8.15 32.77
CA ALA A 819 -2.29 8.91 33.52
C ALA A 819 -2.36 10.41 33.20
N TYR A 820 -2.83 11.21 34.16
CA TYR A 820 -2.69 12.67 34.17
C TYR A 820 -1.40 13.01 34.92
N LEU A 821 -0.28 12.74 34.24
CA LEU A 821 1.09 12.80 34.74
C LEU A 821 1.98 13.32 33.60
N PRO A 822 3.15 13.90 33.87
CA PRO A 822 4.03 14.35 32.82
C PRO A 822 4.51 13.18 31.98
N ARG A 823 4.37 13.29 30.65
CA ARG A 823 4.87 12.29 29.71
C ARG A 823 6.39 12.45 29.50
N ASN A 824 7.16 11.87 30.42
CA ASN A 824 8.62 11.81 30.36
C ASN A 824 9.11 10.35 30.50
N GLU A 825 10.41 10.11 30.28
CA GLU A 825 11.01 8.77 30.32
C GLU A 825 10.75 8.06 31.66
N GLN A 826 10.98 8.72 32.79
CA GLN A 826 10.78 8.12 34.12
C GLN A 826 9.33 7.67 34.34
N THR A 827 8.36 8.52 34.02
CA THR A 827 6.94 8.20 34.16
C THR A 827 6.53 7.08 33.20
N ILE A 828 7.02 7.09 31.95
CA ILE A 828 6.77 6.03 30.98
C ILE A 828 7.33 4.69 31.49
N GLU A 829 8.56 4.66 32.01
CA GLU A 829 9.18 3.45 32.55
C GLU A 829 8.37 2.83 33.70
N ILE A 830 7.96 3.64 34.68
CA ILE A 830 7.14 3.19 35.81
C ILE A 830 5.81 2.62 35.30
N LEU A 831 5.10 3.36 34.44
CA LEU A 831 3.79 2.93 33.95
C LEU A 831 3.88 1.71 33.04
N GLN A 832 4.94 1.57 32.23
CA GLN A 832 5.18 0.36 31.44
C GLN A 832 5.52 -0.86 32.31
N ALA A 833 6.26 -0.67 33.41
CA ALA A 833 6.49 -1.73 34.39
C ALA A 833 5.18 -2.15 35.07
N LEU A 834 4.31 -1.20 35.43
CA LEU A 834 2.98 -1.47 35.96
C LEU A 834 2.10 -2.23 34.96
N ARG A 835 2.02 -1.78 33.69
CA ARG A 835 1.30 -2.49 32.62
C ARG A 835 1.76 -3.94 32.51
N LYS A 836 3.08 -4.18 32.54
CA LYS A 836 3.64 -5.53 32.44
C LYS A 836 3.18 -6.41 33.59
N ARG A 837 3.20 -5.90 34.83
CA ARG A 837 2.71 -6.63 36.01
C ARG A 837 1.22 -6.93 35.91
N LEU A 838 0.41 -5.95 35.55
CA LEU A 838 -1.03 -6.12 35.36
C LEU A 838 -1.33 -7.21 34.32
N LEU A 839 -0.64 -7.18 33.18
CA LEU A 839 -0.76 -8.20 32.13
C LEU A 839 -0.33 -9.59 32.63
N GLN A 840 0.79 -9.70 33.35
CA GLN A 840 1.28 -10.96 33.89
C GLN A 840 0.36 -11.55 34.95
N THR A 841 -0.25 -10.70 35.79
CA THR A 841 -1.13 -11.13 36.89
C THR A 841 -2.51 -11.54 36.38
N THR A 842 -3.04 -10.87 35.36
CA THR A 842 -4.45 -11.04 34.94
C THR A 842 -4.63 -11.71 33.58
N GLY A 843 -3.63 -11.70 32.71
CA GLY A 843 -3.75 -12.05 31.29
C GLY A 843 -4.60 -11.07 30.45
N CYS A 844 -5.19 -10.05 31.08
CA CYS A 844 -6.02 -9.04 30.40
C CYS A 844 -5.15 -8.08 29.59
N ALA A 845 -5.70 -7.58 28.48
CA ALA A 845 -5.05 -6.52 27.73
C ALA A 845 -4.83 -5.27 28.57
N THR A 846 -3.67 -4.64 28.42
CA THR A 846 -3.36 -3.39 29.12
C THR A 846 -3.17 -2.26 28.12
N THR A 847 -3.80 -1.11 28.36
CA THR A 847 -3.59 0.13 27.59
C THR A 847 -3.04 1.22 28.49
N LEU A 848 -2.35 2.21 27.91
CA LEU A 848 -1.81 3.36 28.63
C LEU A 848 -2.04 4.62 27.82
N GLY A 849 -2.82 5.53 28.38
CA GLY A 849 -3.08 6.85 27.81
C GLY A 849 -2.59 7.94 28.76
N PHE A 850 -1.90 8.94 28.20
CA PHE A 850 -1.58 10.17 28.93
C PHE A 850 -2.72 11.19 28.73
N GLY A 851 -3.19 11.78 29.82
CA GLY A 851 -4.25 12.78 29.83
C GLY A 851 -3.69 14.17 29.49
N PRO A 852 -4.50 15.05 28.89
CA PRO A 852 -5.84 14.83 28.34
C PRO A 852 -5.84 14.20 26.93
N ARG A 853 -4.68 13.90 26.33
CA ARG A 853 -4.57 13.32 24.98
C ARG A 853 -5.51 12.13 24.76
N PHE A 854 -5.55 11.17 25.68
CA PHE A 854 -6.39 9.98 25.50
C PHE A 854 -7.90 10.31 25.47
N LEU A 855 -8.34 11.44 26.02
CA LEU A 855 -9.74 11.88 25.91
C LEU A 855 -10.14 12.17 24.46
N HIS A 856 -9.15 12.51 23.63
CA HIS A 856 -9.25 12.71 22.18
C HIS A 856 -8.64 11.52 21.40
N SER A 857 -8.60 10.32 22.01
CA SER A 857 -8.35 9.05 21.33
C SER A 857 -9.28 7.95 21.89
N THR A 858 -8.86 7.24 22.93
CA THR A 858 -9.58 6.10 23.52
C THR A 858 -10.73 6.52 24.40
N GLY A 859 -10.85 7.81 24.76
CA GLY A 859 -11.91 8.36 25.58
C GLY A 859 -13.30 7.99 25.07
N GLN A 860 -13.53 8.04 23.76
CA GLN A 860 -14.80 7.61 23.15
C GLN A 860 -15.09 6.13 23.46
N LEU A 861 -14.13 5.23 23.21
CA LEU A 861 -14.23 3.79 23.50
C LEU A 861 -14.42 3.50 24.99
N HIS A 862 -13.74 4.22 25.88
CA HIS A 862 -13.84 4.01 27.32
C HIS A 862 -15.27 4.21 27.85
N LYS A 863 -16.03 5.16 27.27
CA LYS A 863 -17.41 5.47 27.69
C LYS A 863 -18.47 4.79 26.81
N GLY A 864 -18.25 4.73 25.50
CA GLY A 864 -19.21 4.21 24.51
C GLY A 864 -19.04 2.74 24.14
N GLY A 865 -17.84 2.18 24.34
CA GLY A 865 -17.51 0.80 23.98
C GLY A 865 -18.06 -0.27 24.93
N PRO A 866 -17.67 -1.54 24.75
CA PRO A 866 -18.12 -2.64 25.61
C PRO A 866 -17.81 -2.38 27.08
N ASN A 867 -18.70 -2.80 28.01
CA ASN A 867 -18.46 -2.69 29.46
C ASN A 867 -17.52 -3.78 29.98
N ARG A 868 -16.28 -3.78 29.45
CA ARG A 868 -15.20 -4.73 29.74
C ARG A 868 -13.89 -4.07 30.17
N GLY A 869 -13.91 -2.75 30.37
CA GLY A 869 -12.75 -1.99 30.84
C GLY A 869 -12.71 -1.90 32.37
N LEU A 870 -11.50 -1.98 32.92
CA LEU A 870 -11.13 -1.52 34.25
C LEU A 870 -10.22 -0.30 34.07
N PHE A 871 -10.58 0.84 34.66
CA PHE A 871 -9.87 2.10 34.46
C PHE A 871 -9.09 2.49 35.73
N LEU A 872 -7.77 2.48 35.64
CA LEU A 872 -6.87 3.00 36.66
C LEU A 872 -6.49 4.43 36.28
N GLN A 873 -7.15 5.42 36.88
CA GLN A 873 -6.84 6.83 36.68
C GLN A 873 -5.82 7.29 37.72
N ILE A 874 -4.79 8.02 37.30
CA ILE A 874 -3.69 8.47 38.18
C ILE A 874 -3.45 9.96 37.97
N THR A 875 -3.41 10.72 39.05
CA THR A 875 -2.96 12.13 39.09
C THR A 875 -1.93 12.32 40.19
N ARG A 876 -1.23 13.46 40.16
CA ARG A 876 -0.37 13.89 41.27
C ARG A 876 -0.42 15.39 41.48
N GLU A 877 0.05 15.85 42.64
CA GLU A 877 0.38 17.26 42.82
C GLU A 877 1.58 17.67 41.93
N PRO A 878 1.46 18.79 41.18
CA PRO A 878 2.50 19.20 40.24
C PRO A 878 3.72 19.75 41.00
N LYS A 879 4.92 19.46 40.51
CA LYS A 879 6.16 20.08 41.04
C LYS A 879 6.32 21.53 40.60
N VAL A 880 5.81 21.84 39.41
CA VAL A 880 5.78 23.16 38.80
C VAL A 880 4.38 23.35 38.25
N ASP A 881 3.78 24.50 38.53
CA ASP A 881 2.49 24.86 37.95
C ASP A 881 2.61 26.19 37.19
N LEU A 882 1.82 26.35 36.14
CA LEU A 882 1.89 27.46 35.20
C LEU A 882 0.53 28.16 35.12
N GLU A 883 0.53 29.49 35.09
CA GLU A 883 -0.69 30.25 34.85
C GLU A 883 -1.14 30.11 33.40
N ILE A 884 -2.46 30.08 33.17
CA ILE A 884 -3.05 30.22 31.84
C ILE A 884 -3.44 31.70 31.67
N PRO A 885 -2.71 32.48 30.85
CA PRO A 885 -2.95 33.91 30.72
C PRO A 885 -4.41 34.22 30.36
N GLY A 886 -4.99 35.18 31.08
CA GLY A 886 -6.36 35.65 30.84
C GLY A 886 -7.50 34.73 31.30
N GLN A 887 -7.21 33.53 31.85
CA GLN A 887 -8.26 32.55 32.20
C GLN A 887 -8.55 32.40 33.70
N GLY A 888 -7.76 33.04 34.57
CA GLY A 888 -7.94 33.02 36.03
C GLY A 888 -7.75 31.64 36.67
N ILE A 889 -7.09 30.73 35.98
CA ILE A 889 -6.81 29.36 36.41
C ILE A 889 -5.38 28.98 35.98
N ARG A 890 -4.88 27.87 36.53
CA ARG A 890 -3.55 27.31 36.24
C ARG A 890 -3.68 26.00 35.46
N PHE A 891 -2.59 25.54 34.85
CA PHE A 891 -2.59 24.33 34.04
C PHE A 891 -2.94 23.07 34.84
N ASP A 892 -2.41 22.93 36.06
CA ASP A 892 -2.79 21.82 36.94
C ASP A 892 -4.28 21.87 37.36
N THR A 893 -4.86 23.07 37.53
CA THR A 893 -6.30 23.21 37.75
C THR A 893 -7.10 22.66 36.55
N LEU A 894 -6.65 22.94 35.32
CA LEU A 894 -7.27 22.44 34.11
C LEU A 894 -7.12 20.92 33.98
N GLU A 895 -5.91 20.39 34.19
CA GLU A 895 -5.63 18.96 34.12
C GLU A 895 -6.45 18.18 35.16
N ARG A 896 -6.47 18.59 36.42
CA ARG A 896 -7.29 17.95 37.46
C ARG A 896 -8.78 18.02 37.16
N ALA A 897 -9.28 19.13 36.60
CA ALA A 897 -10.67 19.23 36.17
C ALA A 897 -11.01 18.28 35.00
N GLN A 898 -10.04 17.98 34.13
CA GLN A 898 -10.18 16.98 33.08
C GLN A 898 -10.18 15.56 33.65
N ALA A 899 -9.26 15.24 34.57
CA ALA A 899 -9.23 13.96 35.27
C ALA A 899 -10.54 13.65 36.00
N LEU A 900 -11.03 14.60 36.80
CA LEU A 900 -12.29 14.47 37.54
C LEU A 900 -13.50 14.39 36.61
N GLY A 901 -13.55 15.21 35.55
CA GLY A 901 -14.62 15.14 34.56
C GLY A 901 -14.68 13.80 33.83
N ASP A 902 -13.53 13.18 33.58
CA ASP A 902 -13.41 11.82 33.05
C ASP A 902 -13.85 10.75 34.06
N PHE A 903 -13.38 10.85 35.31
CA PHE A 903 -13.77 9.95 36.40
C PHE A 903 -15.28 9.92 36.61
N GLU A 904 -15.91 11.10 36.70
CA GLU A 904 -17.35 11.22 36.85
C GLU A 904 -18.12 10.65 35.64
N ALA A 905 -17.64 10.87 34.42
CA ALA A 905 -18.25 10.31 33.21
C ALA A 905 -18.18 8.78 33.20
N LEU A 906 -17.03 8.20 33.57
CA LEU A 906 -16.85 6.75 33.70
C LEU A 906 -17.77 6.18 34.78
N LYS A 907 -17.83 6.81 35.95
CA LYS A 907 -18.73 6.42 37.05
C LYS A 907 -20.20 6.48 36.65
N ALA A 908 -20.62 7.56 35.97
CA ALA A 908 -21.99 7.71 35.46
C ALA A 908 -22.39 6.65 34.43
N ARG A 909 -21.41 6.09 33.71
CA ARG A 909 -21.58 4.98 32.76
C ARG A 909 -21.46 3.59 33.40
N GLY A 910 -21.35 3.51 34.72
CA GLY A 910 -21.22 2.23 35.43
C GLY A 910 -19.91 1.49 35.13
N ARG A 911 -18.84 2.22 34.79
CA ARG A 911 -17.52 1.65 34.56
C ARG A 911 -16.82 1.34 35.89
N ARG A 912 -15.97 0.30 35.89
CA ARG A 912 -15.10 -0.04 37.02
C ARG A 912 -13.89 0.89 36.99
N VAL A 913 -13.86 1.90 37.84
CA VAL A 913 -12.79 2.90 37.86
C VAL A 913 -12.21 3.04 39.27
N LEU A 914 -10.88 3.02 39.35
CA LEU A 914 -10.09 3.40 40.52
C LEU A 914 -9.29 4.64 40.14
N TYR A 915 -9.53 5.73 40.85
CA TYR A 915 -8.81 6.99 40.72
C TYR A 915 -7.87 7.16 41.91
N LEU A 916 -6.58 7.25 41.63
CA LEU A 916 -5.52 7.49 42.61
C LEU A 916 -4.96 8.89 42.44
N HIS A 917 -4.90 9.63 43.54
CA HIS A 917 -4.28 10.95 43.62
C HIS A 917 -3.06 10.90 44.54
N PHE A 918 -1.89 11.21 43.99
CA PHE A 918 -0.61 11.22 44.71
C PHE A 918 -0.30 12.65 45.20
N GLU A 919 -0.42 12.88 46.51
CA GLU A 919 -0.16 14.18 47.13
C GLU A 919 1.34 14.38 47.37
N SER A 920 2.00 13.38 47.97
CA SER A 920 3.44 13.42 48.27
C SER A 920 4.17 12.09 48.07
N ALA A 921 3.45 10.99 47.85
CA ALA A 921 4.03 9.66 47.70
C ALA A 921 4.75 9.48 46.34
N SER A 922 5.72 8.55 46.29
CA SER A 922 6.36 8.18 45.01
C SER A 922 5.41 7.32 44.18
N LEU A 923 5.45 7.52 42.86
CA LEU A 923 4.78 6.64 41.89
C LEU A 923 5.37 5.21 41.90
N ASP A 924 6.58 5.01 42.43
CA ASP A 924 7.20 3.69 42.56
C ASP A 924 6.36 2.71 43.40
N GLY A 925 5.56 3.22 44.35
CA GLY A 925 4.64 2.40 45.15
C GLY A 925 3.60 1.66 44.32
N LEU A 926 3.33 2.09 43.08
CA LEU A 926 2.50 1.35 42.14
C LEU A 926 3.12 0.00 41.73
N LEU A 927 4.44 -0.15 41.86
CA LEU A 927 5.19 -1.34 41.49
C LEU A 927 5.34 -2.33 42.66
N ASP A 928 4.83 -2.01 43.85
CA ASP A 928 4.80 -2.96 44.98
C ASP A 928 3.65 -3.98 44.87
N PHE A 929 2.87 -3.85 43.78
CA PHE A 929 1.81 -4.75 43.36
C PHE A 929 2.29 -6.12 42.88
#